data_AF-A0A0D3KZR5-F1
#
_entry.id   AF-A0A0D3KZR5-F1
#
_cell.length_a   1.000
_cell.length_b   1.000
_cell.length_c   1.000
_cell.angle_alpha   90.00
_cell.angle_beta   90.00
_cell.angle_gamma   90.00
#
_symmetry.space_group_name_H-M   'P 1'
#
loop_
_entity.id
_entity.type
_entity.pdbx_description
1 polymer ?
#
loop_
_entity_poly.entity_id
_entity_poly.type
_entity_poly.pdbx_seq_one_letter_code
_entity_poly.pdbx_strand_id
1 'polypeptide(L)'
;MAAQRLECPVCLEVQDGRQHQCREGHVFCASCDSSLRAPRLCPECRMALGPLSQAIRNRSHEERIAALPAACSHCGLATTRGEVAAHEQGCPQRPRTCPAAEAGCAWSGLLADKAAHEATCPFAVCQRMMAPLRAQVAAQGAENERLQAQLAPLQAQLAPLQAQVAPLQAQVAPLQTEVAELRAENSLLRSRVAALEAGEGGEEGGRRVRQRVGAAPHDAPPSNAEVRAMDVAAAAAVLRAHVSVSRVAVAACERLAELCMDEQNDHLAAEAGAIEAVAAAMQAYPQEAEVQRHGCTTLRIVCFGNDAAGLARKQRAAGAGAIEAVAAAMHAHLQVAGVQEHGCTTLTNVCSGDDAAGRARMQRVADAGAIEAVAAAMQAHLQVAGVQEHGCGALGIVCCGTDAAGLARKQRAAGAGAIEAVAAAMQAHPQVARVQQQGCLALCIVCCGTDAAGLARSQRVADAGAIEAIVAAMQAHSLVAGMQEQGCAALANVCSGTDAAGRARKQRAAGAGAIEAVAAALQAHPQVARVQEQGCLALRIVCCGTDAAGLARSQRVADAGAIEAIVAAMQAHLLVAGLQEQGCAALANVCSGTDAAGRARKQRAAGAGAIEAVAAAMQAHPQVASVQAQGQRLRDLLA
;
A
#
# COMPACT_ATOMS: atom_id res chain seq x y z
N MET A 1 -6.14 79.20 7.24
CA MET A 1 -5.52 79.62 5.96
C MET A 1 -4.47 78.65 5.40
N ALA A 2 -3.98 77.63 6.13
CA ALA A 2 -2.93 76.72 5.61
C ALA A 2 -3.41 75.64 4.61
N ALA A 3 -4.68 75.22 4.66
CA ALA A 3 -5.23 74.14 3.83
C ALA A 3 -5.52 74.55 2.37
N GLN A 4 -5.92 75.81 2.11
CA GLN A 4 -6.21 76.33 0.77
C GLN A 4 -5.02 76.29 -0.20
N ARG A 5 -3.78 76.11 0.30
CA ARG A 5 -2.57 75.97 -0.52
C ARG A 5 -2.24 74.53 -0.92
N LEU A 6 -3.07 73.56 -0.56
CA LEU A 6 -2.85 72.13 -0.81
C LEU A 6 -3.92 71.49 -1.70
N GLU A 7 -5.00 72.21 -2.02
CA GLU A 7 -6.09 71.75 -2.89
C GLU A 7 -5.60 71.60 -4.33
N CYS A 8 -6.10 70.57 -5.02
CA CYS A 8 -5.87 70.43 -6.44
C CYS A 8 -6.70 71.48 -7.21
N PRO A 9 -6.12 72.26 -8.13
CA PRO A 9 -6.86 73.28 -8.88
C PRO A 9 -7.93 72.72 -9.84
N VAL A 10 -7.96 71.39 -10.03
CA VAL A 10 -8.92 70.71 -10.92
C VAL A 10 -10.15 70.23 -10.15
N CYS A 11 -9.96 69.42 -9.09
CA CYS A 11 -11.07 68.89 -8.29
C CYS A 11 -11.42 69.75 -7.07
N LEU A 12 -10.61 70.76 -6.75
CA LEU A 12 -10.78 71.66 -5.60
C LEU A 12 -10.79 70.92 -4.24
N GLU A 13 -10.21 69.71 -4.21
CA GLU A 13 -10.09 68.89 -3.01
C GLU A 13 -8.63 68.63 -2.67
N VAL A 14 -8.35 68.43 -1.38
CA VAL A 14 -7.06 67.91 -0.91
C VAL A 14 -7.09 66.38 -1.03
N GLN A 15 -6.43 65.87 -2.07
CA GLN A 15 -6.36 64.45 -2.37
C GLN A 15 -5.15 63.80 -1.70
N ASP A 16 -5.34 62.64 -1.07
CA ASP A 16 -4.23 61.87 -0.50
C ASP A 16 -3.43 61.15 -1.60
N GLY A 17 -2.17 60.81 -1.31
CA GLY A 17 -1.30 60.10 -2.24
C GLY A 17 -0.57 61.01 -3.23
N ARG A 18 -0.30 60.50 -4.45
CA ARG A 18 0.66 61.12 -5.38
C ARG A 18 0.21 62.49 -5.89
N GLN A 19 1.09 63.48 -5.80
CA GLN A 19 0.87 64.82 -6.33
C GLN A 19 1.85 65.07 -7.48
N HIS A 20 1.33 65.49 -8.62
CA HIS A 20 2.12 65.80 -9.81
C HIS A 20 2.34 67.30 -9.94
N GLN A 21 3.45 67.67 -10.56
CA GLN A 21 3.88 69.05 -10.71
C GLN A 21 4.33 69.31 -12.16
N CYS A 22 4.02 70.49 -12.69
CA CYS A 22 4.57 70.92 -13.98
C CYS A 22 5.99 71.50 -13.82
N ARG A 23 6.71 71.75 -14.92
CA ARG A 23 8.08 72.31 -14.83
C ARG A 23 8.15 73.72 -14.23
N GLU A 24 7.04 74.47 -14.25
CA GLU A 24 6.92 75.80 -13.62
C GLU A 24 6.46 75.74 -12.15
N GLY A 25 6.25 74.55 -11.60
CA GLY A 25 6.01 74.37 -10.17
C GLY A 25 4.54 74.27 -9.73
N HIS A 26 3.55 74.37 -10.62
CA HIS A 26 2.12 74.17 -10.30
C HIS A 26 1.82 72.70 -9.96
N VAL A 27 1.08 72.48 -8.87
CA VAL A 27 0.83 71.14 -8.29
C VAL A 27 -0.64 70.75 -8.39
N PHE A 28 -0.91 69.51 -8.79
CA PHE A 28 -2.25 68.93 -8.93
C PHE A 28 -2.21 67.43 -8.63
N CYS A 29 -3.35 66.83 -8.27
CA CYS A 29 -3.37 65.42 -7.87
C CYS A 29 -3.18 64.48 -9.08
N ALA A 30 -2.59 63.31 -8.84
CA ALA A 30 -2.32 62.33 -9.88
C ALA A 30 -3.60 61.84 -10.59
N SER A 31 -4.73 61.76 -9.89
CA SER A 31 -6.02 61.35 -10.45
C SER A 31 -6.59 62.37 -11.45
N CYS A 32 -6.46 63.67 -11.14
CA CYS A 32 -6.86 64.71 -12.09
C CYS A 32 -5.92 64.75 -13.28
N ASP A 33 -4.61 64.55 -13.07
CA ASP A 33 -3.62 64.50 -14.15
C ASP A 33 -3.85 63.34 -15.13
N SER A 34 -4.19 62.14 -14.62
CA SER A 34 -4.51 60.99 -15.47
C SER A 34 -5.79 61.17 -16.28
N SER A 35 -6.69 62.06 -15.82
CA SER A 35 -7.95 62.38 -16.46
C SER A 35 -7.84 63.50 -17.51
N LEU A 36 -6.68 64.16 -17.63
CA LEU A 36 -6.45 65.20 -18.63
C LEU A 36 -6.37 64.59 -20.04
N ARG A 37 -7.10 65.20 -21.00
CA ARG A 37 -7.09 64.78 -22.41
C ARG A 37 -5.75 65.05 -23.07
N ALA A 38 -5.38 64.24 -24.06
CA ALA A 38 -4.16 64.42 -24.84
C ALA A 38 -4.31 65.56 -25.87
N PRO A 39 -3.28 66.43 -26.06
CA PRO A 39 -2.04 66.48 -25.28
C PRO A 39 -2.29 67.01 -23.86
N ARG A 40 -1.67 66.38 -22.86
CA ARG A 40 -1.84 66.77 -21.45
C ARG A 40 -1.18 68.12 -21.18
N LEU A 41 -1.98 69.10 -20.77
CA LEU A 41 -1.54 70.46 -20.45
C LEU A 41 -1.75 70.75 -18.96
N CYS A 42 -0.84 71.51 -18.37
CA CYS A 42 -0.97 71.99 -16.99
C CYS A 42 -2.28 72.80 -16.84
N PRO A 43 -3.15 72.49 -15.86
CA PRO A 43 -4.42 73.20 -15.67
C PRO A 43 -4.27 74.70 -15.43
N GLU A 44 -3.13 75.13 -14.88
CA GLU A 44 -2.88 76.53 -14.51
C GLU A 44 -2.12 77.28 -15.61
N CYS A 45 -0.93 76.80 -16.01
CA CYS A 45 -0.06 77.51 -16.96
C CYS A 45 -0.15 77.00 -18.41
N ARG A 46 -0.95 75.96 -18.68
CA ARG A 46 -1.16 75.32 -20.00
C ARG A 46 0.10 74.74 -20.67
N MET A 47 1.21 74.61 -19.97
CA MET A 47 2.42 73.93 -20.46
C MET A 47 2.19 72.43 -20.66
N ALA A 48 2.82 71.83 -21.68
CA ALA A 48 2.76 70.38 -21.92
C ALA A 48 3.43 69.56 -20.80
N LEU A 49 2.71 68.57 -20.25
CA LEU A 49 3.11 67.77 -19.09
C LEU A 49 3.86 66.47 -19.44
N GLY A 50 4.11 66.17 -20.71
CA GLY A 50 4.71 64.92 -21.17
C GLY A 50 3.83 63.68 -20.91
N PRO A 51 4.32 62.45 -21.13
CA PRO A 51 3.60 61.21 -20.83
C PRO A 51 3.37 60.99 -19.31
N LEU A 52 2.29 60.29 -18.92
CA LEU A 52 1.94 60.06 -17.50
C LEU A 52 3.04 59.28 -16.76
N SER A 53 3.74 58.38 -17.45
CA SER A 53 4.85 57.59 -16.90
C SER A 53 6.05 58.45 -16.48
N GLN A 54 6.15 59.69 -16.97
CA GLN A 54 7.22 60.63 -16.67
C GLN A 54 6.73 61.87 -15.89
N ALA A 55 5.54 61.79 -15.28
CA ALA A 55 5.02 62.88 -14.47
C ALA A 55 5.97 63.21 -13.30
N ILE A 56 6.27 64.49 -13.11
CA ILE A 56 7.13 64.96 -12.02
C ILE A 56 6.31 64.91 -10.73
N ARG A 57 6.74 64.11 -9.75
CA ARG A 57 6.08 64.04 -8.43
C ARG A 57 6.62 65.10 -7.48
N ASN A 58 5.73 65.79 -6.78
CA ASN A 58 6.10 66.71 -5.71
C ASN A 58 5.95 66.03 -4.35
N ARG A 59 7.03 65.41 -3.87
CA ARG A 59 7.07 64.71 -2.57
C ARG A 59 6.84 65.63 -1.37
N SER A 60 7.32 66.87 -1.42
CA SER A 60 7.12 67.82 -0.33
C SER A 60 5.63 68.19 -0.16
N HIS A 61 4.89 68.30 -1.26
CA HIS A 61 3.45 68.55 -1.21
C HIS A 61 2.68 67.33 -0.70
N GLU A 62 3.10 66.11 -1.10
CA GLU A 62 2.58 64.86 -0.55
C GLU A 62 2.78 64.77 0.98
N GLU A 63 3.99 65.07 1.48
CA GLU A 63 4.31 65.07 2.92
C GLU A 63 3.48 66.08 3.70
N ARG A 64 3.27 67.28 3.13
CA ARG A 64 2.43 68.33 3.75
C ARG A 64 0.95 67.93 3.83
N ILE A 65 0.42 67.25 2.80
CA ILE A 65 -0.95 66.70 2.83
C ILE A 65 -1.04 65.58 3.87
N ALA A 66 -0.06 64.66 3.85
CA ALA A 66 -0.03 63.54 4.78
C ALA A 66 0.02 64.00 6.25
N ALA A 67 0.71 65.10 6.55
CA ALA A 67 0.83 65.66 7.90
C ALA A 67 -0.41 66.43 8.39
N LEU A 68 -1.43 66.64 7.55
CA LEU A 68 -2.65 67.32 7.98
C LEU A 68 -3.35 66.52 9.10
N PRO A 69 -3.93 67.19 10.12
CA PRO A 69 -4.65 66.52 11.19
C PRO A 69 -5.83 65.69 10.65
N ALA A 70 -5.95 64.47 11.14
CA ALA A 70 -7.09 63.59 10.94
C ALA A 70 -7.45 62.93 12.26
N ALA A 71 -8.65 62.36 12.36
CA ALA A 71 -9.05 61.55 13.50
C ALA A 71 -9.58 60.22 13.01
N CYS A 72 -9.27 59.15 13.74
CA CYS A 72 -9.83 57.84 13.47
C CYS A 72 -11.36 57.87 13.62
N SER A 73 -12.07 57.36 12.62
CA SER A 73 -13.54 57.33 12.58
C SER A 73 -14.17 56.40 13.63
N HIS A 74 -13.36 55.58 14.32
CA HIS A 74 -13.83 54.57 15.26
C HIS A 74 -13.49 54.90 16.72
N CYS A 75 -12.23 55.23 17.03
CA CYS A 75 -11.78 55.52 18.39
C CYS A 75 -11.57 57.02 18.66
N GLY A 76 -11.67 57.88 17.65
CA GLY A 76 -11.43 59.32 17.79
C GLY A 76 -9.97 59.72 18.02
N LEU A 77 -9.02 58.79 17.91
CA LEU A 77 -7.59 59.08 18.06
C LEU A 77 -7.16 60.14 17.04
N ALA A 78 -6.63 61.25 17.54
CA ALA A 78 -6.01 62.28 16.71
C ALA A 78 -4.71 61.74 16.10
N THR A 79 -4.60 61.81 14.78
CA THR A 79 -3.48 61.32 13.97
C THR A 79 -3.34 62.21 12.74
N THR A 80 -2.64 61.75 11.71
CA THR A 80 -2.42 62.47 10.46
C THR A 80 -3.13 61.77 9.30
N ARG A 81 -3.44 62.49 8.21
CA ARG A 81 -4.08 61.90 7.01
C ARG A 81 -3.25 60.76 6.42
N GLY A 82 -1.92 60.80 6.52
CA GLY A 82 -1.03 59.74 6.06
C GLY A 82 -1.10 58.44 6.87
N GLU A 83 -1.48 58.53 8.15
CA GLU A 83 -1.46 57.41 9.10
C GLU A 83 -2.84 56.87 9.44
N VAL A 84 -3.90 57.69 9.31
CA VAL A 84 -5.27 57.33 9.73
C VAL A 84 -5.79 56.08 9.05
N ALA A 85 -5.53 55.90 7.75
CA ALA A 85 -6.00 54.73 7.01
C ALA A 85 -5.34 53.43 7.49
N ALA A 86 -4.05 53.47 7.82
CA ALA A 86 -3.34 52.32 8.37
C ALA A 86 -3.82 52.00 9.80
N HIS A 87 -4.04 53.04 10.61
CA HIS A 87 -4.61 52.88 11.95
C HIS A 87 -6.02 52.28 11.91
N GLU A 88 -6.92 52.77 11.07
CA GLU A 88 -8.32 52.28 10.97
C GLU A 88 -8.40 50.79 10.55
N GLN A 89 -7.37 50.26 9.87
CA GLN A 89 -7.29 48.83 9.58
C GLN A 89 -7.10 47.98 10.84
N GLY A 90 -6.30 48.46 11.79
CA GLY A 90 -5.97 47.80 13.07
C GLY A 90 -6.66 48.40 14.30
N CYS A 91 -7.59 49.35 14.14
CA CYS A 91 -8.19 50.08 15.26
C CYS A 91 -9.00 49.12 16.18
N PRO A 92 -8.70 49.05 17.48
CA PRO A 92 -9.40 48.14 18.41
C PRO A 92 -10.91 48.37 18.49
N GLN A 93 -11.36 49.62 18.27
CA GLN A 93 -12.76 50.04 18.32
C GLN A 93 -13.52 49.84 16.99
N ARG A 94 -12.87 49.27 15.98
CA ARG A 94 -13.52 49.03 14.69
C ARG A 94 -14.48 47.84 14.79
N PRO A 95 -15.75 47.97 14.39
CA PRO A 95 -16.67 46.84 14.31
C PRO A 95 -16.21 45.77 13.31
N ARG A 96 -16.29 44.51 13.70
CA ARG A 96 -15.95 43.33 12.90
C ARG A 96 -16.98 42.23 13.11
N THR A 97 -17.18 41.42 12.08
CA THR A 97 -17.91 40.17 12.15
C THR A 97 -16.94 38.99 12.27
N CYS A 98 -17.44 37.86 12.76
CA CYS A 98 -16.67 36.62 12.82
C CYS A 98 -16.32 36.14 11.40
N PRO A 99 -15.07 35.68 11.12
CA PRO A 99 -14.74 35.05 9.83
C PRO A 99 -15.60 33.82 9.50
N ALA A 100 -16.17 33.17 10.52
CA ALA A 100 -17.08 32.05 10.37
C ALA A 100 -18.56 32.48 10.20
N ALA A 101 -18.85 33.75 9.87
CA ALA A 101 -20.21 34.23 9.66
C ALA A 101 -20.93 33.47 8.54
N GLU A 102 -20.23 33.13 7.45
CA GLU A 102 -20.78 32.32 6.35
C GLU A 102 -21.12 30.88 6.77
N ALA A 103 -20.49 30.37 7.83
CA ALA A 103 -20.80 29.06 8.41
C ALA A 103 -21.90 29.12 9.49
N GLY A 104 -22.47 30.30 9.76
CA GLY A 104 -23.59 30.48 10.68
C GLY A 104 -23.26 31.20 11.99
N CYS A 105 -22.04 31.75 12.17
CA CYS A 105 -21.73 32.53 13.37
C CYS A 105 -22.37 33.93 13.31
N ALA A 106 -23.25 34.24 14.28
CA ALA A 106 -23.94 35.54 14.36
C ALA A 106 -23.15 36.64 15.11
N TRP A 107 -21.90 36.39 15.50
CA TRP A 107 -21.13 37.35 16.30
C TRP A 107 -20.71 38.57 15.50
N SER A 108 -20.99 39.75 16.07
CA SER A 108 -20.48 41.05 15.66
C SER A 108 -20.02 41.81 16.90
N GLY A 109 -18.84 42.44 16.83
CA GLY A 109 -18.23 43.10 17.98
C GLY A 109 -17.01 43.93 17.60
N LEU A 110 -16.31 44.46 18.60
CA LEU A 110 -15.11 45.27 18.37
C LEU A 110 -13.92 44.37 18.00
N LEU A 111 -12.96 44.91 17.24
CA LEU A 111 -11.73 44.18 16.89
C LEU A 111 -10.97 43.69 18.14
N ALA A 112 -11.01 44.45 19.23
CA ALA A 112 -10.42 44.08 20.52
C ALA A 112 -10.95 42.74 21.07
N ASP A 113 -12.25 42.47 20.87
CA ASP A 113 -12.93 41.29 21.43
C ASP A 113 -12.89 40.08 20.48
N LYS A 114 -12.43 40.30 19.25
CA LYS A 114 -12.43 39.29 18.17
C LYS A 114 -11.63 38.05 18.53
N ALA A 115 -10.41 38.22 19.07
CA ALA A 115 -9.53 37.09 19.38
C ALA A 115 -10.10 36.21 20.51
N ALA A 116 -10.71 36.82 21.53
CA ALA A 116 -11.37 36.12 22.62
C ALA A 116 -12.59 35.33 22.12
N HIS A 117 -13.37 35.92 21.22
CA HIS A 117 -14.47 35.22 20.56
C HIS A 117 -13.97 34.05 19.69
N GLU A 118 -12.97 34.24 18.84
CA GLU A 118 -12.45 33.19 17.93
C GLU A 118 -11.80 32.01 18.67
N ALA A 119 -11.33 32.21 19.89
CA ALA A 119 -10.82 31.14 20.74
C ALA A 119 -11.94 30.17 21.20
N THR A 120 -13.17 30.65 21.31
CA THR A 120 -14.31 29.91 21.85
C THR A 120 -15.43 29.64 20.84
N CYS A 121 -15.40 30.31 19.68
CA CYS A 121 -16.40 30.17 18.62
C CYS A 121 -16.38 28.76 18.01
N PRO A 122 -17.45 27.96 18.16
CA PRO A 122 -17.49 26.59 17.65
C PRO A 122 -17.29 26.53 16.13
N PHE A 123 -17.86 27.48 15.39
CA PHE A 123 -17.74 27.55 13.93
C PHE A 123 -16.31 27.87 13.47
N ALA A 124 -15.60 28.76 14.18
CA ALA A 124 -14.21 29.08 13.87
C ALA A 124 -13.26 27.91 14.22
N VAL A 125 -13.53 27.21 15.32
CA VAL A 125 -12.80 25.99 15.71
C VAL A 125 -12.98 24.90 14.66
N CYS A 126 -14.22 24.61 14.25
CA CYS A 126 -14.51 23.63 13.21
C CYS A 126 -13.87 24.00 11.87
N GLN A 127 -13.91 25.27 11.45
CA GLN A 127 -13.23 25.71 10.23
C GLN A 127 -11.72 25.48 10.28
N ARG A 128 -11.06 25.77 11.41
CA ARG A 128 -9.61 25.49 11.58
C ARG A 128 -9.29 23.99 11.51
N MET A 129 -10.13 23.15 12.12
CA MET A 129 -9.95 21.70 12.05
C MET A 129 -10.20 21.13 10.65
N MET A 130 -11.16 21.69 9.90
CA MET A 130 -11.49 21.25 8.55
C MET A 130 -10.56 21.81 7.47
N ALA A 131 -9.87 22.93 7.72
CA ALA A 131 -8.95 23.54 6.77
C ALA A 131 -7.85 22.60 6.23
N PRO A 132 -7.10 21.86 7.06
CA PRO A 132 -6.08 20.92 6.56
C PRO A 132 -6.71 19.76 5.76
N LEU A 133 -7.89 19.26 6.18
CA LEU A 133 -8.60 18.21 5.44
C LEU A 133 -9.07 18.70 4.06
N ARG A 134 -9.60 19.93 3.97
CA ARG A 134 -9.99 20.54 2.69
C ARG A 134 -8.78 20.76 1.77
N ALA A 135 -7.65 21.20 2.32
CA ALA A 135 -6.41 21.35 1.57
C ALA A 135 -5.90 19.99 1.05
N GLN A 136 -6.00 18.94 1.86
CA GLN A 136 -5.61 17.58 1.47
C GLN A 136 -6.51 17.01 0.36
N VAL A 137 -7.83 17.22 0.46
CA VAL A 137 -8.78 16.82 -0.60
C VAL A 137 -8.51 17.58 -1.90
N ALA A 138 -8.22 18.88 -1.84
CA ALA A 138 -7.87 19.68 -3.03
C ALA A 138 -6.55 19.21 -3.67
N ALA A 139 -5.54 18.88 -2.86
CA ALA A 139 -4.27 18.33 -3.34
C ALA A 139 -4.46 16.97 -4.01
N GLN A 140 -5.25 16.07 -3.41
CA GLN A 140 -5.60 14.78 -4.01
C GLN A 140 -6.44 14.93 -5.28
N GLY A 141 -7.30 15.94 -5.38
CA GLY A 141 -8.03 16.27 -6.60
C GLY A 141 -7.08 16.66 -7.75
N ALA A 142 -6.15 17.57 -7.49
CA ALA A 142 -5.16 18.00 -8.47
C ALA A 142 -4.22 16.86 -8.91
N GLU A 143 -3.86 15.95 -7.99
CA GLU A 143 -3.06 14.76 -8.31
C GLU A 143 -3.84 13.76 -9.17
N ASN A 144 -5.14 13.56 -8.90
CA ASN A 144 -6.00 12.74 -9.75
C ASN A 144 -6.15 13.30 -11.15
N GLU A 145 -6.36 14.62 -11.31
CA GLU A 145 -6.41 15.27 -12.61
C GLU A 145 -5.09 15.10 -13.38
N ARG A 146 -3.96 15.23 -12.68
CA ARG A 146 -2.63 15.00 -13.27
C ARG A 146 -2.45 13.55 -13.72
N LEU A 147 -2.84 12.57 -12.90
CA LEU A 147 -2.75 11.15 -13.25
C LEU A 147 -3.68 10.80 -14.43
N GLN A 148 -4.90 11.33 -14.45
CA GLN A 148 -5.82 11.18 -15.59
C GLN A 148 -5.23 11.77 -16.88
N ALA A 149 -4.58 12.94 -16.80
CA ALA A 149 -3.88 13.53 -17.92
C ALA A 149 -2.67 12.69 -18.40
N GLN A 150 -2.03 11.94 -17.52
CA GLN A 150 -0.94 11.00 -17.87
C GLN A 150 -1.46 9.68 -18.47
N LEU A 151 -2.64 9.21 -18.05
CA LEU A 151 -3.26 7.99 -18.58
C LEU A 151 -3.81 8.18 -20.01
N ALA A 152 -4.34 9.35 -20.32
CA ALA A 152 -4.92 9.66 -21.64
C ALA A 152 -3.98 9.39 -22.84
N PRO A 153 -2.70 9.85 -22.87
CA PRO A 153 -1.79 9.57 -23.97
C PRO A 153 -1.37 8.10 -24.04
N LEU A 154 -1.27 7.40 -22.90
CA LEU A 154 -0.94 5.97 -22.87
C LEU A 154 -2.09 5.12 -23.43
N GLN A 155 -3.33 5.46 -23.09
CA GLN A 155 -4.52 4.83 -23.69
C GLN A 155 -4.60 5.10 -25.20
N ALA A 156 -4.25 6.30 -25.64
CA ALA A 156 -4.19 6.63 -27.07
C ALA A 156 -3.08 5.86 -27.81
N GLN A 157 -1.98 5.49 -27.14
CA GLN A 157 -0.91 4.64 -27.71
C GLN A 157 -1.29 3.16 -27.74
N LEU A 158 -2.15 2.69 -26.83
CA LEU A 158 -2.63 1.30 -26.80
C LEU A 158 -3.60 0.99 -27.95
N ALA A 159 -4.46 1.93 -28.34
CA ALA A 159 -5.44 1.75 -29.40
C ALA A 159 -4.84 1.31 -30.77
N PRO A 160 -3.79 1.96 -31.32
CA PRO A 160 -3.18 1.53 -32.58
C PRO A 160 -2.43 0.21 -32.46
N LEU A 161 -1.83 -0.10 -31.30
CA LEU A 161 -1.17 -1.39 -31.06
C LEU A 161 -2.19 -2.54 -31.01
N GLN A 162 -3.33 -2.34 -30.34
CA GLN A 162 -4.43 -3.30 -30.34
C GLN A 162 -5.00 -3.51 -31.76
N ALA A 163 -5.12 -2.44 -32.54
CA ALA A 163 -5.54 -2.53 -33.94
C ALA A 163 -4.53 -3.27 -34.84
N GLN A 164 -3.24 -3.28 -34.51
CA GLN A 164 -2.21 -4.07 -35.21
C GLN A 164 -2.20 -5.54 -34.77
N VAL A 165 -2.56 -5.83 -33.53
CA VAL A 165 -2.62 -7.20 -32.99
C VAL A 165 -3.83 -7.97 -33.55
N ALA A 166 -4.98 -7.32 -33.73
CA ALA A 166 -6.20 -7.95 -34.25
C ALA A 166 -6.04 -8.69 -35.60
N PRO A 167 -5.44 -8.10 -36.66
CA PRO A 167 -5.24 -8.80 -37.94
C PRO A 167 -4.20 -9.93 -37.84
N LEU A 168 -3.19 -9.81 -36.98
CA LEU A 168 -2.21 -10.88 -36.74
C LEU A 168 -2.88 -12.06 -36.03
N GLN A 169 -3.74 -11.81 -35.04
CA GLN A 169 -4.54 -12.85 -34.39
C GLN A 169 -5.50 -13.52 -35.38
N ALA A 170 -6.12 -12.76 -36.28
CA ALA A 170 -6.97 -13.30 -37.34
C ALA A 170 -6.20 -14.17 -38.35
N GLN A 171 -4.89 -13.92 -38.57
CA GLN A 171 -4.03 -14.78 -39.41
C GLN A 171 -3.55 -16.04 -38.67
N VAL A 172 -3.37 -15.97 -37.35
CA VAL A 172 -2.92 -17.10 -36.53
C VAL A 172 -4.04 -18.11 -36.28
N ALA A 173 -5.30 -17.65 -36.16
CA ALA A 173 -6.46 -18.52 -35.92
C ALA A 173 -6.67 -19.65 -36.96
N PRO A 174 -6.64 -19.41 -38.29
CA PRO A 174 -6.77 -20.48 -39.28
C PRO A 174 -5.58 -21.45 -39.26
N LEU A 175 -4.35 -20.94 -39.06
CA LEU A 175 -3.16 -21.80 -38.95
C LEU A 175 -3.21 -22.71 -37.72
N GLN A 176 -3.75 -22.23 -36.59
CA GLN A 176 -3.98 -23.05 -35.41
C GLN A 176 -5.03 -24.13 -35.66
N THR A 177 -6.06 -23.82 -36.45
CA THR A 177 -7.10 -24.78 -36.85
C THR A 177 -6.50 -25.87 -37.75
N GLU A 178 -5.70 -25.49 -38.74
CA GLU A 178 -5.01 -26.43 -39.63
C GLU A 178 -4.02 -27.33 -38.88
N VAL A 179 -3.26 -26.78 -37.92
CA VAL A 179 -2.39 -27.57 -37.04
C VAL A 179 -3.19 -28.54 -36.17
N ALA A 180 -4.38 -28.16 -35.70
CA ALA A 180 -5.25 -29.05 -34.94
C ALA A 180 -5.81 -30.20 -35.79
N GLU A 181 -6.22 -29.92 -37.03
CA GLU A 181 -6.68 -30.92 -38.00
C GLU A 181 -5.57 -31.92 -38.35
N LEU A 182 -4.36 -31.44 -38.66
CA LEU A 182 -3.21 -32.29 -38.96
C LEU A 182 -2.82 -33.17 -37.76
N ARG A 183 -2.94 -32.66 -36.53
CA ARG A 183 -2.70 -33.46 -35.32
C ARG A 183 -3.76 -34.53 -35.11
N ALA A 184 -5.03 -34.23 -35.36
CA ALA A 184 -6.11 -35.20 -35.30
C ALA A 184 -5.90 -36.32 -36.32
N GLU A 185 -5.53 -35.98 -37.55
CA GLU A 185 -5.21 -36.96 -38.60
C GLU A 185 -4.01 -37.83 -38.21
N ASN A 186 -2.94 -37.24 -37.66
CA ASN A 186 -1.78 -38.00 -37.17
C ASN A 186 -2.16 -38.98 -36.05
N SER A 187 -3.07 -38.58 -35.15
CA SER A 187 -3.57 -39.46 -34.08
C SER A 187 -4.37 -40.65 -34.61
N LEU A 188 -5.17 -40.44 -35.66
CA LEU A 188 -5.95 -41.49 -36.33
C LEU A 188 -5.04 -42.45 -37.10
N LEU A 189 -4.00 -41.93 -37.75
CA LEU A 189 -3.01 -42.77 -38.42
C LEU A 189 -2.25 -43.64 -37.41
N ARG A 190 -1.86 -43.08 -36.27
CA ARG A 190 -1.21 -43.85 -35.19
C ARG A 190 -2.12 -44.94 -34.61
N SER A 191 -3.41 -44.68 -34.43
CA SER A 191 -4.34 -45.70 -33.94
C SER A 191 -4.59 -46.81 -34.97
N ARG A 192 -4.63 -46.49 -36.26
CA ARG A 192 -4.69 -47.48 -37.35
C ARG A 192 -3.44 -48.34 -37.41
N VAL A 193 -2.26 -47.75 -37.23
CA VAL A 193 -0.99 -48.48 -37.14
C VAL A 193 -1.01 -49.43 -35.93
N ALA A 194 -1.39 -48.94 -34.75
CA ALA A 194 -1.50 -49.77 -33.55
C ALA A 194 -2.55 -50.90 -33.68
N ALA A 195 -3.66 -50.66 -34.40
CA ALA A 195 -4.67 -51.69 -34.67
C ALA A 195 -4.18 -52.77 -35.65
N LEU A 196 -3.36 -52.39 -36.63
CA LEU A 196 -2.70 -53.35 -37.54
C LEU A 196 -1.65 -54.16 -36.79
N GLU A 197 -0.87 -53.52 -35.91
CA GLU A 197 0.11 -54.19 -35.04
C GLU A 197 -0.56 -55.13 -34.01
N ALA A 198 -1.77 -54.80 -33.54
CA ALA A 198 -2.55 -55.65 -32.62
C ALA A 198 -3.29 -56.80 -33.32
N GLY A 199 -3.65 -56.64 -34.60
CA GLY A 199 -4.31 -57.67 -35.41
C GLY A 199 -3.40 -58.85 -35.79
N GLU A 200 -2.09 -58.70 -35.64
CA GLU A 200 -1.10 -59.77 -35.86
C GLU A 200 -0.89 -60.67 -34.62
N GLY A 201 -1.55 -60.39 -33.49
CA GLY A 201 -1.36 -61.11 -32.23
C GLY A 201 -2.64 -61.51 -31.51
N GLY A 202 -3.21 -62.66 -31.88
CA GLY A 202 -3.98 -63.48 -30.94
C GLY A 202 -5.51 -63.49 -31.12
N GLU A 203 -5.98 -64.44 -31.92
CA GLU A 203 -7.20 -65.19 -31.58
C GLU A 203 -6.91 -66.01 -30.31
N GLU A 204 -7.65 -65.77 -29.21
CA GLU A 204 -8.18 -66.81 -28.30
C GLU A 204 -8.97 -66.19 -27.14
N GLY A 205 -10.03 -66.90 -26.76
CA GLY A 205 -11.19 -66.36 -26.06
C GLY A 205 -11.11 -66.28 -24.53
N GLY A 206 -12.15 -65.69 -23.94
CA GLY A 206 -12.35 -65.74 -22.49
C GLY A 206 -13.36 -64.73 -21.94
N ARG A 207 -14.63 -65.14 -21.80
CA ARG A 207 -15.66 -64.41 -21.04
C ARG A 207 -15.22 -64.17 -19.58
N ARG A 208 -15.23 -62.92 -19.13
CA ARG A 208 -15.42 -62.57 -17.71
C ARG A 208 -16.46 -61.45 -17.57
N VAL A 209 -17.45 -61.74 -16.75
CA VAL A 209 -18.47 -60.82 -16.25
C VAL A 209 -17.77 -59.70 -15.48
N ARG A 210 -17.90 -58.44 -15.94
CA ARG A 210 -17.54 -57.24 -15.18
C ARG A 210 -18.80 -56.44 -14.86
N GLN A 211 -18.92 -56.14 -13.58
CA GLN A 211 -19.90 -55.27 -12.94
C GLN A 211 -19.85 -53.87 -13.59
N ARG A 212 -21.00 -53.39 -14.09
CA ARG A 212 -21.17 -52.08 -14.74
C ARG A 212 -21.07 -50.94 -13.73
N VAL A 213 -19.99 -50.16 -13.78
CA VAL A 213 -19.97 -48.73 -13.42
C VAL A 213 -19.03 -48.04 -14.40
N GLY A 214 -19.59 -47.38 -15.42
CA GLY A 214 -18.86 -46.68 -16.47
C GLY A 214 -19.62 -46.74 -17.80
N ALA A 215 -19.86 -45.57 -18.41
CA ALA A 215 -20.44 -45.47 -19.74
C ALA A 215 -19.51 -46.13 -20.78
N ALA A 216 -20.11 -46.73 -21.81
CA ALA A 216 -19.39 -47.48 -22.83
C ALA A 216 -18.54 -46.54 -23.72
N PRO A 217 -17.46 -47.04 -24.36
CA PRO A 217 -16.57 -46.26 -25.24
C PRO A 217 -17.23 -45.75 -26.56
N HIS A 218 -18.57 -45.68 -26.62
CA HIS A 218 -19.36 -45.34 -27.79
C HIS A 218 -20.29 -44.13 -27.64
N ASP A 219 -20.37 -43.49 -26.46
CA ASP A 219 -21.13 -42.25 -26.34
C ASP A 219 -20.33 -41.10 -26.98
N ALA A 220 -20.92 -40.47 -28.01
CA ALA A 220 -20.29 -39.36 -28.70
C ALA A 220 -20.02 -38.21 -27.71
N PRO A 221 -18.85 -37.54 -27.77
CA PRO A 221 -18.54 -36.46 -26.85
C PRO A 221 -19.54 -35.31 -27.02
N PRO A 222 -20.17 -34.81 -25.94
CA PRO A 222 -21.23 -33.81 -26.05
C PRO A 222 -20.71 -32.50 -26.63
N SER A 223 -21.57 -31.78 -27.34
CA SER A 223 -21.31 -30.45 -27.88
C SER A 223 -21.01 -29.43 -26.79
N ASN A 224 -20.35 -28.31 -27.16
CA ASN A 224 -20.07 -27.24 -26.20
C ASN A 224 -21.36 -26.65 -25.62
N ALA A 225 -22.45 -26.61 -26.40
CA ALA A 225 -23.75 -26.12 -25.94
C ALA A 225 -24.34 -27.03 -24.86
N GLU A 226 -24.24 -28.35 -25.05
CA GLU A 226 -24.67 -29.32 -24.04
C GLU A 226 -23.84 -29.19 -22.76
N VAL A 227 -22.50 -29.09 -22.86
CA VAL A 227 -21.63 -28.91 -21.70
C VAL A 227 -21.95 -27.61 -20.95
N ARG A 228 -22.19 -26.50 -21.66
CA ARG A 228 -22.56 -25.21 -21.05
C ARG A 228 -23.89 -25.25 -20.28
N ALA A 229 -24.81 -26.13 -20.68
CA ALA A 229 -26.09 -26.31 -20.01
C ALA A 229 -26.00 -27.23 -18.77
N MET A 230 -24.87 -27.91 -18.55
CA MET A 230 -24.70 -28.85 -17.44
C MET A 230 -24.65 -28.14 -16.09
N ASP A 231 -25.12 -28.86 -15.07
CA ASP A 231 -24.86 -28.55 -13.66
C ASP A 231 -23.46 -29.06 -13.25
N VAL A 232 -23.10 -28.84 -11.98
CA VAL A 232 -21.79 -29.17 -11.43
C VAL A 232 -21.47 -30.66 -11.54
N ALA A 233 -22.45 -31.52 -11.25
CA ALA A 233 -22.26 -32.96 -11.24
C ALA A 233 -22.07 -33.52 -12.65
N ALA A 234 -22.90 -33.06 -13.59
CA ALA A 234 -22.82 -33.43 -15.00
C ALA A 234 -21.52 -32.91 -15.64
N ALA A 235 -21.10 -31.67 -15.35
CA ALA A 235 -19.85 -31.11 -15.86
C ALA A 235 -18.62 -31.85 -15.32
N ALA A 236 -18.61 -32.25 -14.03
CA ALA A 236 -17.53 -33.06 -13.48
C ALA A 236 -17.51 -34.49 -14.07
N ALA A 237 -18.69 -35.09 -14.28
CA ALA A 237 -18.79 -36.43 -14.85
C ALA A 237 -18.34 -36.47 -16.32
N VAL A 238 -18.77 -35.50 -17.14
CA VAL A 238 -18.37 -35.44 -18.56
C VAL A 238 -16.88 -35.19 -18.71
N LEU A 239 -16.29 -34.35 -17.84
CA LEU A 239 -14.86 -34.10 -17.82
C LEU A 239 -14.09 -35.39 -17.54
N ARG A 240 -14.53 -36.22 -16.58
CA ARG A 240 -13.91 -37.53 -16.31
C ARG A 240 -14.08 -38.50 -17.46
N ALA A 241 -15.28 -38.59 -18.04
CA ALA A 241 -15.59 -39.56 -19.09
C ALA A 241 -14.85 -39.25 -20.39
N HIS A 242 -14.67 -37.97 -20.73
CA HIS A 242 -14.10 -37.53 -22.01
C HIS A 242 -12.83 -36.68 -21.81
N VAL A 243 -12.04 -36.96 -20.78
CA VAL A 243 -10.77 -36.24 -20.50
C VAL A 243 -9.75 -36.37 -21.64
N SER A 244 -9.90 -37.36 -22.53
CA SER A 244 -9.06 -37.51 -23.73
C SER A 244 -9.48 -36.62 -24.91
N VAL A 245 -10.59 -35.88 -24.79
CA VAL A 245 -11.10 -34.96 -25.81
C VAL A 245 -10.86 -33.50 -25.39
N SER A 246 -9.86 -32.85 -25.98
CA SER A 246 -9.41 -31.49 -25.61
C SER A 246 -10.57 -30.48 -25.60
N ARG A 247 -11.41 -30.47 -26.64
CA ARG A 247 -12.59 -29.59 -26.71
C ARG A 247 -13.51 -29.74 -25.49
N VAL A 248 -13.80 -30.98 -25.07
CA VAL A 248 -14.67 -31.24 -23.93
C VAL A 248 -13.98 -30.85 -22.63
N ALA A 249 -12.67 -31.11 -22.52
CA ALA A 249 -11.90 -30.70 -21.35
C ALA A 249 -11.91 -29.17 -21.17
N VAL A 250 -11.69 -28.40 -22.23
CA VAL A 250 -11.79 -26.93 -22.19
C VAL A 250 -13.20 -26.48 -21.75
N ALA A 251 -14.24 -26.96 -22.45
CA ALA A 251 -15.61 -26.54 -22.19
C ALA A 251 -16.10 -26.92 -20.78
N ALA A 252 -15.73 -28.11 -20.28
CA ALA A 252 -16.14 -28.57 -18.96
C ALA A 252 -15.35 -27.89 -17.84
N CYS A 253 -14.05 -27.63 -18.01
CA CYS A 253 -13.28 -26.81 -17.06
C CYS A 253 -13.81 -25.38 -16.99
N GLU A 254 -14.11 -24.75 -18.13
CA GLU A 254 -14.75 -23.43 -18.20
C GLU A 254 -16.07 -23.43 -17.43
N ARG A 255 -16.95 -24.39 -17.72
CA ARG A 255 -18.25 -24.50 -17.07
C ARG A 255 -18.15 -24.73 -15.56
N LEU A 256 -17.23 -25.59 -15.12
CA LEU A 256 -16.99 -25.82 -13.69
C LEU A 256 -16.48 -24.56 -12.99
N ALA A 257 -15.57 -23.82 -13.63
CA ALA A 257 -15.07 -22.56 -13.09
C ALA A 257 -16.19 -21.53 -12.92
N GLU A 258 -17.10 -21.42 -13.90
CA GLU A 258 -18.27 -20.55 -13.81
C GLU A 258 -19.22 -20.94 -12.68
N LEU A 259 -19.57 -22.24 -12.60
CA LEU A 259 -20.51 -22.75 -11.62
C LEU A 259 -20.02 -22.60 -10.18
N CYS A 260 -18.71 -22.80 -9.96
CA CYS A 260 -18.13 -22.65 -8.62
C CYS A 260 -18.08 -21.19 -8.16
N MET A 261 -18.31 -20.18 -9.03
CA MET A 261 -18.39 -18.79 -8.54
C MET A 261 -19.57 -18.56 -7.59
N ASP A 262 -20.59 -19.43 -7.62
CA ASP A 262 -21.64 -19.48 -6.61
C ASP A 262 -21.17 -20.32 -5.41
N GLU A 263 -21.04 -19.70 -4.23
CA GLU A 263 -20.53 -20.34 -3.01
C GLU A 263 -21.31 -21.61 -2.61
N GLN A 264 -22.58 -21.72 -3.02
CA GLN A 264 -23.39 -22.91 -2.74
C GLN A 264 -22.89 -24.15 -3.50
N ASN A 265 -22.20 -23.94 -4.63
CA ASN A 265 -21.73 -25.00 -5.50
C ASN A 265 -20.37 -25.57 -5.09
N ASP A 266 -19.61 -24.93 -4.20
CA ASP A 266 -18.28 -25.38 -3.81
C ASP A 266 -18.29 -26.77 -3.18
N HIS A 267 -19.24 -27.00 -2.28
CA HIS A 267 -19.45 -28.30 -1.64
C HIS A 267 -19.92 -29.34 -2.66
N LEU A 268 -20.88 -28.97 -3.50
CA LEU A 268 -21.42 -29.84 -4.55
C LEU A 268 -20.34 -30.24 -5.57
N ALA A 269 -19.44 -29.32 -5.92
CA ALA A 269 -18.31 -29.57 -6.82
C ALA A 269 -17.33 -30.56 -6.21
N ALA A 270 -17.02 -30.41 -4.92
CA ALA A 270 -16.22 -31.39 -4.21
C ALA A 270 -16.90 -32.77 -4.19
N GLU A 271 -18.18 -32.86 -3.81
CA GLU A 271 -18.91 -34.14 -3.78
C GLU A 271 -19.03 -34.80 -5.15
N ALA A 272 -19.22 -33.99 -6.20
CA ALA A 272 -19.26 -34.45 -7.57
C ALA A 272 -17.92 -34.96 -8.11
N GLY A 273 -16.81 -34.80 -7.37
CA GLY A 273 -15.46 -35.20 -7.78
C GLY A 273 -14.83 -34.27 -8.80
N ALA A 274 -15.20 -32.98 -8.79
CA ALA A 274 -14.64 -31.97 -9.70
C ALA A 274 -13.14 -31.76 -9.47
N ILE A 275 -12.67 -31.85 -8.22
CA ILE A 275 -11.25 -31.70 -7.87
C ILE A 275 -10.39 -32.71 -8.65
N GLU A 276 -10.75 -33.99 -8.57
CA GLU A 276 -10.04 -35.08 -9.23
C GLU A 276 -10.15 -34.96 -10.77
N ALA A 277 -11.32 -34.61 -11.28
CA ALA A 277 -11.57 -34.45 -12.72
C ALA A 277 -10.73 -33.32 -13.32
N VAL A 278 -10.70 -32.16 -12.66
CA VAL A 278 -9.94 -30.98 -13.09
C VAL A 278 -8.43 -31.24 -12.99
N ALA A 279 -7.96 -31.84 -11.89
CA ALA A 279 -6.54 -32.20 -11.76
C ALA A 279 -6.09 -33.14 -12.90
N ALA A 280 -6.90 -34.16 -13.22
CA ALA A 280 -6.61 -35.07 -14.33
C ALA A 280 -6.61 -34.35 -15.69
N ALA A 281 -7.56 -33.44 -15.93
CA ALA A 281 -7.61 -32.66 -17.17
C ALA A 281 -6.39 -31.73 -17.32
N MET A 282 -5.98 -31.06 -16.24
CA MET A 282 -4.77 -30.23 -16.22
C MET A 282 -3.52 -31.06 -16.52
N GLN A 283 -3.42 -32.27 -15.99
CA GLN A 283 -2.29 -33.19 -16.28
C GLN A 283 -2.33 -33.74 -17.71
N ALA A 284 -3.51 -33.98 -18.28
CA ALA A 284 -3.67 -34.48 -19.65
C ALA A 284 -3.33 -33.40 -20.70
N TYR A 285 -3.55 -32.13 -20.39
CA TYR A 285 -3.36 -31.01 -21.32
C TYR A 285 -2.46 -29.89 -20.79
N PRO A 286 -1.20 -30.18 -20.43
CA PRO A 286 -0.29 -29.21 -19.81
C PRO A 286 0.09 -28.02 -20.70
N GLN A 287 -0.25 -28.07 -22.00
CA GLN A 287 0.03 -27.03 -22.99
C GLN A 287 -1.23 -26.24 -23.42
N GLU A 288 -2.41 -26.60 -22.90
CA GLU A 288 -3.67 -25.91 -23.22
C GLU A 288 -3.97 -24.85 -22.17
N ALA A 289 -3.64 -23.58 -22.47
CA ALA A 289 -3.71 -22.48 -21.51
C ALA A 289 -5.11 -22.31 -20.89
N GLU A 290 -6.17 -22.54 -21.66
CA GLU A 290 -7.56 -22.43 -21.19
C GLU A 290 -7.93 -23.54 -20.19
N VAL A 291 -7.46 -24.77 -20.40
CA VAL A 291 -7.64 -25.86 -19.41
C VAL A 291 -6.92 -25.52 -18.12
N GLN A 292 -5.68 -25.03 -18.24
CA GLN A 292 -4.87 -24.68 -17.07
C GLN A 292 -5.46 -23.51 -16.29
N ARG A 293 -5.89 -22.45 -16.98
CA ARG A 293 -6.50 -21.26 -16.37
C ARG A 293 -7.78 -21.63 -15.62
N HIS A 294 -8.74 -22.25 -16.30
CA HIS A 294 -10.01 -22.65 -15.69
C HIS A 294 -9.84 -23.72 -14.61
N GLY A 295 -8.87 -24.62 -14.78
CA GLY A 295 -8.54 -25.62 -13.77
C GLY A 295 -8.02 -24.99 -12.48
N CYS A 296 -7.06 -24.07 -12.58
CA CYS A 296 -6.60 -23.26 -11.43
C CYS A 296 -7.76 -22.46 -10.81
N THR A 297 -8.64 -21.84 -11.61
CA THR A 297 -9.79 -21.10 -11.09
C THR A 297 -10.71 -22.00 -10.26
N THR A 298 -11.06 -23.18 -10.78
CA THR A 298 -11.93 -24.15 -10.09
C THR A 298 -11.29 -24.62 -8.79
N LEU A 299 -10.02 -25.03 -8.84
CA LEU A 299 -9.29 -25.53 -7.67
C LEU A 299 -9.14 -24.45 -6.58
N ARG A 300 -8.85 -23.20 -6.97
CA ARG A 300 -8.78 -22.05 -6.05
C ARG A 300 -10.06 -21.90 -5.25
N ILE A 301 -11.21 -22.00 -5.90
CA ILE A 301 -12.52 -21.81 -5.28
C ILE A 301 -12.87 -23.01 -4.40
N VAL A 302 -12.88 -24.22 -4.98
CA VAL A 302 -13.32 -25.44 -4.29
C VAL A 302 -12.43 -25.79 -3.09
N CYS A 303 -11.15 -25.39 -3.09
CA CYS A 303 -10.23 -25.63 -1.96
C CYS A 303 -10.23 -24.52 -0.89
N PHE A 304 -11.14 -23.54 -0.97
CA PHE A 304 -11.27 -22.49 0.04
C PHE A 304 -11.94 -23.00 1.33
N GLY A 305 -11.62 -22.37 2.47
CA GLY A 305 -12.20 -22.66 3.78
C GLY A 305 -11.27 -23.38 4.75
N ASN A 306 -11.43 -23.13 6.06
CA ASN A 306 -10.58 -23.68 7.14
C ASN A 306 -11.35 -24.57 8.12
N ASP A 307 -12.61 -24.88 7.82
CA ASP A 307 -13.40 -25.87 8.54
C ASP A 307 -12.98 -27.30 8.16
N ALA A 308 -13.51 -28.30 8.86
CA ALA A 308 -13.18 -29.71 8.61
C ALA A 308 -13.45 -30.12 7.15
N ALA A 309 -14.53 -29.61 6.54
CA ALA A 309 -14.87 -29.86 5.14
C ALA A 309 -13.86 -29.21 4.18
N GLY A 310 -13.45 -27.96 4.41
CA GLY A 310 -12.39 -27.27 3.67
C GLY A 310 -11.05 -28.01 3.75
N LEU A 311 -10.64 -28.45 4.96
CA LEU A 311 -9.41 -29.22 5.14
C LEU A 311 -9.47 -30.58 4.40
N ALA A 312 -10.61 -31.26 4.41
CA ALA A 312 -10.80 -32.50 3.65
C ALA A 312 -10.70 -32.26 2.13
N ARG A 313 -11.27 -31.17 1.61
CA ARG A 313 -11.16 -30.77 0.19
C ARG A 313 -9.71 -30.51 -0.22
N LYS A 314 -8.94 -29.78 0.60
CA LYS A 314 -7.49 -29.55 0.38
C LYS A 314 -6.70 -30.86 0.37
N GLN A 315 -7.04 -31.79 1.26
CA GLN A 315 -6.41 -33.10 1.30
C GLN A 315 -6.74 -33.94 0.07
N ARG A 316 -7.97 -33.88 -0.44
CA ARG A 316 -8.36 -34.50 -1.71
C ARG A 316 -7.62 -33.91 -2.90
N ALA A 317 -7.51 -32.58 -2.96
CA ALA A 317 -6.74 -31.90 -4.01
C ALA A 317 -5.28 -32.33 -4.03
N ALA A 318 -4.66 -32.42 -2.84
CA ALA A 318 -3.33 -33.02 -2.72
C ALA A 318 -3.35 -34.48 -3.22
N GLY A 319 -4.26 -35.33 -2.74
CA GLY A 319 -4.37 -36.73 -3.18
C GLY A 319 -4.53 -36.92 -4.70
N ALA A 320 -5.21 -35.98 -5.37
CA ALA A 320 -5.44 -35.97 -6.81
C ALA A 320 -4.24 -35.47 -7.65
N GLY A 321 -3.16 -35.02 -7.02
CA GLY A 321 -2.00 -34.45 -7.73
C GLY A 321 -2.24 -33.04 -8.26
N ALA A 322 -3.16 -32.28 -7.65
CA ALA A 322 -3.49 -30.92 -8.09
C ALA A 322 -2.33 -29.93 -7.86
N ILE A 323 -1.53 -30.14 -6.81
CA ILE A 323 -0.35 -29.30 -6.52
C ILE A 323 0.67 -29.41 -7.66
N GLU A 324 0.98 -30.64 -8.06
CA GLU A 324 1.91 -30.95 -9.13
C GLU A 324 1.39 -30.44 -10.48
N ALA A 325 0.09 -30.58 -10.74
CA ALA A 325 -0.56 -30.04 -11.93
C ALA A 325 -0.48 -28.51 -12.00
N VAL A 326 -0.78 -27.80 -10.90
CA VAL A 326 -0.68 -26.34 -10.82
C VAL A 326 0.77 -25.88 -11.00
N ALA A 327 1.73 -26.56 -10.37
CA ALA A 327 3.15 -26.25 -10.54
C ALA A 327 3.57 -26.38 -12.02
N ALA A 328 3.19 -27.48 -12.68
CA ALA A 328 3.47 -27.69 -14.09
C ALA A 328 2.79 -26.64 -15.00
N ALA A 329 1.54 -26.28 -14.70
CA ALA A 329 0.79 -25.25 -15.40
C ALA A 329 1.49 -23.88 -15.33
N MET A 330 1.94 -23.49 -14.15
CA MET A 330 2.66 -22.23 -13.94
C MET A 330 3.97 -22.19 -14.72
N HIS A 331 4.72 -23.29 -14.80
CA HIS A 331 5.93 -23.37 -15.62
C HIS A 331 5.62 -23.32 -17.12
N ALA A 332 4.67 -24.11 -17.61
CA ALA A 332 4.35 -24.22 -19.03
C ALA A 332 3.76 -22.90 -19.59
N HIS A 333 3.01 -22.17 -18.78
CA HIS A 333 2.31 -20.95 -19.18
C HIS A 333 2.83 -19.71 -18.46
N LEU A 334 4.16 -19.59 -18.31
CA LEU A 334 4.81 -18.49 -17.60
C LEU A 334 4.34 -17.10 -18.07
N GLN A 335 4.01 -16.93 -19.36
CA GLN A 335 3.59 -15.65 -19.93
C GLN A 335 2.08 -15.37 -19.84
N VAL A 336 1.27 -16.29 -19.27
CA VAL A 336 -0.18 -16.13 -19.15
C VAL A 336 -0.53 -15.70 -17.73
N ALA A 337 -0.74 -14.39 -17.52
CA ALA A 337 -0.98 -13.80 -16.20
C ALA A 337 -2.12 -14.49 -15.41
N GLY A 338 -3.22 -14.83 -16.08
CA GLY A 338 -4.35 -15.51 -15.43
C GLY A 338 -4.01 -16.90 -14.86
N VAL A 339 -3.15 -17.67 -15.54
CA VAL A 339 -2.66 -18.96 -15.02
C VAL A 339 -1.78 -18.74 -13.81
N GLN A 340 -0.91 -17.73 -13.85
CA GLN A 340 0.01 -17.42 -12.74
C GLN A 340 -0.74 -16.94 -11.50
N GLU A 341 -1.67 -16.00 -11.66
CA GLU A 341 -2.46 -15.46 -10.55
C GLU A 341 -3.32 -16.54 -9.87
N HIS A 342 -4.08 -17.31 -10.66
CA HIS A 342 -4.92 -18.37 -10.12
C HIS A 342 -4.10 -19.55 -9.60
N GLY A 343 -2.95 -19.84 -10.21
CA GLY A 343 -2.00 -20.85 -9.74
C GLY A 343 -1.46 -20.50 -8.35
N CYS A 344 -0.92 -19.28 -8.17
CA CYS A 344 -0.47 -18.78 -6.87
C CYS A 344 -1.57 -18.87 -5.82
N THR A 345 -2.79 -18.43 -6.15
CA THR A 345 -3.91 -18.45 -5.20
C THR A 345 -4.34 -19.88 -4.84
N THR A 346 -4.31 -20.80 -5.80
CA THR A 346 -4.60 -22.21 -5.55
C THR A 346 -3.60 -22.81 -4.57
N LEU A 347 -2.30 -22.54 -4.75
CA LEU A 347 -1.25 -23.00 -3.83
C LEU A 347 -1.46 -22.44 -2.42
N THR A 348 -1.78 -21.15 -2.29
CA THR A 348 -2.13 -20.51 -1.01
C THR A 348 -3.30 -21.23 -0.31
N ASN A 349 -4.40 -21.47 -1.04
CA ASN A 349 -5.60 -22.09 -0.48
C ASN A 349 -5.35 -23.55 -0.08
N VAL A 350 -4.73 -24.35 -0.96
CA VAL A 350 -4.43 -25.75 -0.69
C VAL A 350 -3.46 -25.91 0.48
N CYS A 351 -2.47 -25.01 0.63
CA CYS A 351 -1.48 -25.11 1.71
C CYS A 351 -1.97 -24.62 3.08
N SER A 352 -3.04 -23.84 3.14
CA SER A 352 -3.52 -23.32 4.42
C SER A 352 -3.95 -24.43 5.40
N GLY A 353 -3.65 -24.23 6.68
CA GLY A 353 -3.80 -25.21 7.78
C GLY A 353 -2.49 -25.40 8.56
N ASP A 354 -2.58 -25.45 9.88
CA ASP A 354 -1.46 -25.59 10.82
C ASP A 354 -1.24 -27.03 11.33
N ASP A 355 -2.04 -27.97 10.84
CA ASP A 355 -1.97 -29.39 11.15
C ASP A 355 -0.82 -30.10 10.41
N ALA A 356 -0.59 -31.37 10.76
CA ALA A 356 0.43 -32.20 10.10
C ALA A 356 0.14 -32.37 8.59
N ALA A 357 -1.14 -32.41 8.21
CA ALA A 357 -1.54 -32.50 6.80
C ALA A 357 -1.18 -31.22 6.03
N GLY A 358 -1.37 -30.03 6.62
CA GLY A 358 -0.94 -28.75 6.06
C GLY A 358 0.56 -28.71 5.83
N ARG A 359 1.35 -29.14 6.81
CA ARG A 359 2.82 -29.24 6.66
C ARG A 359 3.23 -30.21 5.55
N ALA A 360 2.53 -31.33 5.40
CA ALA A 360 2.78 -32.29 4.31
C ALA A 360 2.41 -31.70 2.94
N ARG A 361 1.31 -30.93 2.83
CA ARG A 361 0.94 -30.22 1.59
C ARG A 361 1.98 -29.18 1.20
N MET A 362 2.46 -28.37 2.15
CA MET A 362 3.55 -27.41 1.91
C MET A 362 4.83 -28.11 1.45
N GLN A 363 5.15 -29.29 1.99
CA GLN A 363 6.29 -30.07 1.53
C GLN A 363 6.12 -30.54 0.09
N ARG A 364 4.93 -31.03 -0.29
CA ARG A 364 4.62 -31.39 -1.68
C ARG A 364 4.72 -30.21 -2.64
N VAL A 365 4.31 -29.01 -2.22
CA VAL A 365 4.50 -27.79 -3.02
C VAL A 365 5.98 -27.54 -3.30
N ALA A 366 6.83 -27.70 -2.28
CA ALA A 366 8.27 -27.63 -2.50
C ALA A 366 8.72 -28.73 -3.47
N ASP A 367 8.43 -29.99 -3.19
CA ASP A 367 8.88 -31.13 -4.01
C ASP A 367 8.44 -31.00 -5.49
N ALA A 368 7.27 -30.41 -5.75
CA ALA A 368 6.73 -30.14 -7.09
C ALA A 368 7.41 -28.97 -7.85
N GLY A 369 8.34 -28.24 -7.23
CA GLY A 369 8.99 -27.08 -7.88
C GLY A 369 8.13 -25.80 -7.89
N ALA A 370 7.05 -25.76 -7.11
CA ALA A 370 6.12 -24.64 -7.17
C ALA A 370 6.68 -23.35 -6.53
N ILE A 371 7.65 -23.44 -5.62
CA ILE A 371 8.32 -22.26 -5.05
C ILE A 371 9.09 -21.52 -6.16
N GLU A 372 9.83 -22.25 -6.99
CA GLU A 372 10.51 -21.71 -8.16
C GLU A 372 9.51 -21.15 -9.17
N ALA A 373 8.41 -21.85 -9.42
CA ALA A 373 7.35 -21.39 -10.32
C ALA A 373 6.78 -20.04 -9.88
N VAL A 374 6.47 -19.88 -8.59
CA VAL A 374 5.93 -18.63 -8.04
C VAL A 374 6.94 -17.48 -8.17
N ALA A 375 8.22 -17.71 -7.86
CA ALA A 375 9.25 -16.70 -8.01
C ALA A 375 9.41 -16.26 -9.48
N ALA A 376 9.43 -17.21 -10.42
CA ALA A 376 9.50 -16.94 -11.85
C ALA A 376 8.26 -16.17 -12.36
N ALA A 377 7.06 -16.55 -11.89
CA ALA A 377 5.81 -15.88 -12.23
C ALA A 377 5.79 -14.42 -11.80
N MET A 378 6.24 -14.14 -10.57
CA MET A 378 6.36 -12.77 -10.06
C MET A 378 7.35 -11.94 -10.88
N GLN A 379 8.49 -12.52 -11.28
CA GLN A 379 9.47 -11.83 -12.13
C GLN A 379 8.93 -11.56 -13.55
N ALA A 380 8.25 -12.53 -14.16
CA ALA A 380 7.69 -12.39 -15.51
C ALA A 380 6.54 -11.38 -15.59
N HIS A 381 5.74 -11.26 -14.52
CA HIS A 381 4.54 -10.40 -14.47
C HIS A 381 4.69 -9.24 -13.49
N LEU A 382 5.86 -8.60 -13.44
CA LEU A 382 6.17 -7.54 -12.47
C LEU A 382 5.12 -6.43 -12.41
N GLN A 383 4.48 -6.09 -13.54
CA GLN A 383 3.49 -5.01 -13.64
C GLN A 383 2.05 -5.45 -13.35
N VAL A 384 1.80 -6.75 -13.10
CA VAL A 384 0.45 -7.27 -12.82
C VAL A 384 0.25 -7.43 -11.32
N ALA A 385 -0.43 -6.46 -10.69
CA ALA A 385 -0.62 -6.43 -9.24
C ALA A 385 -1.25 -7.71 -8.67
N GLY A 386 -2.20 -8.33 -9.38
CA GLY A 386 -2.83 -9.58 -8.98
C GLY A 386 -1.83 -10.73 -8.84
N VAL A 387 -0.91 -10.90 -9.80
CA VAL A 387 0.14 -11.93 -9.72
C VAL A 387 1.10 -11.64 -8.57
N GLN A 388 1.49 -10.38 -8.37
CA GLN A 388 2.40 -9.99 -7.29
C GLN A 388 1.80 -10.24 -5.91
N GLU A 389 0.55 -9.86 -5.72
CA GLU A 389 -0.14 -10.04 -4.45
C GLU A 389 -0.24 -11.53 -4.07
N HIS A 390 -0.78 -12.34 -4.97
CA HIS A 390 -1.01 -13.76 -4.70
C HIS A 390 0.32 -14.54 -4.69
N GLY A 391 1.32 -14.13 -5.47
CA GLY A 391 2.67 -14.68 -5.42
C GLY A 391 3.35 -14.47 -4.07
N CYS A 392 3.31 -13.23 -3.54
CA CYS A 392 3.78 -12.93 -2.19
C CYS A 392 3.04 -13.78 -1.14
N GLY A 393 1.70 -13.85 -1.23
CA GLY A 393 0.89 -14.65 -0.33
C GLY A 393 1.23 -16.15 -0.36
N ALA A 394 1.43 -16.71 -1.56
CA ALA A 394 1.83 -18.10 -1.74
C ALA A 394 3.20 -18.38 -1.10
N LEU A 395 4.20 -17.52 -1.33
CA LEU A 395 5.51 -17.65 -0.69
C LEU A 395 5.42 -17.58 0.83
N GLY A 396 4.60 -16.68 1.37
CA GLY A 396 4.36 -16.56 2.80
C GLY A 396 3.80 -17.83 3.43
N ILE A 397 2.78 -18.45 2.83
CA ILE A 397 2.18 -19.68 3.37
C ILE A 397 3.11 -20.88 3.19
N VAL A 398 3.63 -21.09 1.99
CA VAL A 398 4.42 -22.30 1.66
C VAL A 398 5.72 -22.35 2.45
N CYS A 399 6.34 -21.20 2.72
CA CYS A 399 7.59 -21.13 3.48
C CYS A 399 7.38 -21.07 4.99
N CYS A 400 6.15 -21.16 5.49
CA CYS A 400 5.90 -21.13 6.92
C CYS A 400 6.44 -22.41 7.63
N GLY A 401 6.71 -22.28 8.94
CA GLY A 401 7.23 -23.35 9.78
C GLY A 401 8.64 -23.08 10.32
N THR A 402 8.90 -23.51 11.56
CA THR A 402 10.19 -23.39 12.25
C THR A 402 10.91 -24.74 12.38
N ASP A 403 10.31 -25.82 11.89
CA ASP A 403 10.93 -27.14 11.79
C ASP A 403 11.95 -27.20 10.64
N ALA A 404 12.71 -28.29 10.58
CA ALA A 404 13.75 -28.48 9.56
C ALA A 404 13.19 -28.37 8.13
N ALA A 405 11.97 -28.89 7.89
CA ALA A 405 11.29 -28.80 6.61
C ALA A 405 10.94 -27.34 6.24
N GLY A 406 10.35 -26.58 7.17
CA GLY A 406 10.07 -25.16 6.97
C GLY A 406 11.34 -24.34 6.71
N LEU A 407 12.43 -24.60 7.44
CA LEU A 407 13.72 -23.95 7.20
C LEU A 407 14.31 -24.30 5.83
N ALA A 408 14.18 -25.56 5.38
CA ALA A 408 14.60 -25.98 4.05
C ALA A 408 13.79 -25.28 2.95
N ARG A 409 12.46 -25.14 3.12
CA ARG A 409 11.61 -24.40 2.17
C ARG A 409 12.00 -22.93 2.06
N LYS A 410 12.29 -22.26 3.19
CA LYS A 410 12.80 -20.87 3.19
C LYS A 410 14.13 -20.76 2.45
N GLN A 411 15.03 -21.72 2.66
CA GLN A 411 16.32 -21.73 1.96
C GLN A 411 16.15 -21.95 0.45
N ARG A 412 15.21 -22.80 0.05
CA ARG A 412 14.85 -23.03 -1.34
C ARG A 412 14.24 -21.79 -1.99
N ALA A 413 13.31 -21.12 -1.31
CA ALA A 413 12.74 -19.85 -1.78
C ALA A 413 13.80 -18.77 -1.98
N ALA A 414 14.75 -18.66 -1.04
CA ALA A 414 15.91 -17.81 -1.24
C ALA A 414 16.71 -18.26 -2.47
N GLY A 415 17.07 -19.54 -2.60
CA GLY A 415 17.79 -20.06 -3.77
C GLY A 415 17.10 -19.77 -5.12
N ALA A 416 15.76 -19.74 -5.15
CA ALA A 416 14.94 -19.45 -6.32
C ALA A 416 14.83 -17.94 -6.65
N GLY A 417 15.42 -17.05 -5.87
CA GLY A 417 15.33 -15.60 -6.08
C GLY A 417 14.01 -14.97 -5.63
N ALA A 418 13.28 -15.63 -4.71
CA ALA A 418 11.98 -15.15 -4.23
C ALA A 418 12.08 -13.84 -3.43
N ILE A 419 13.18 -13.62 -2.70
CA ILE A 419 13.42 -12.39 -1.93
C ILE A 419 13.51 -11.18 -2.88
N GLU A 420 14.29 -11.33 -3.95
CA GLU A 420 14.48 -10.31 -4.97
C GLU A 420 13.18 -10.06 -5.74
N ALA A 421 12.41 -11.11 -6.04
CA ALA A 421 11.10 -10.99 -6.68
C ALA A 421 10.10 -10.21 -5.81
N VAL A 422 10.03 -10.50 -4.51
CA VAL A 422 9.15 -9.78 -3.57
C VAL A 422 9.59 -8.32 -3.41
N ALA A 423 10.90 -8.05 -3.33
CA ALA A 423 11.42 -6.68 -3.28
C ALA A 423 11.02 -5.87 -4.53
N ALA A 424 11.20 -6.45 -5.71
CA ALA A 424 10.81 -5.83 -6.98
C ALA A 424 9.29 -5.59 -7.04
N ALA A 425 8.48 -6.55 -6.59
CA ALA A 425 7.02 -6.42 -6.53
C ALA A 425 6.58 -5.22 -5.67
N MET A 426 7.16 -5.09 -4.47
CA MET A 426 6.88 -3.97 -3.58
C MET A 426 7.32 -2.63 -4.19
N GLN A 427 8.45 -2.59 -4.89
CA GLN A 427 8.94 -1.38 -5.56
C GLN A 427 8.10 -0.99 -6.79
N ALA A 428 7.56 -1.96 -7.52
CA ALA A 428 6.73 -1.73 -8.71
C ALA A 428 5.30 -1.28 -8.35
N HIS A 429 4.78 -1.67 -7.18
CA HIS A 429 3.39 -1.42 -6.77
C HIS A 429 3.26 -0.65 -5.45
N PRO A 430 3.93 0.51 -5.25
CA PRO A 430 3.99 1.21 -3.96
C PRO A 430 2.61 1.63 -3.43
N GLN A 431 1.64 1.87 -4.32
CA GLN A 431 0.29 2.32 -3.97
C GLN A 431 -0.70 1.17 -3.75
N VAL A 432 -0.34 -0.09 -4.05
CA VAL A 432 -1.24 -1.22 -3.88
C VAL A 432 -1.05 -1.86 -2.51
N ALA A 433 -1.88 -1.44 -1.55
CA ALA A 433 -1.76 -1.86 -0.14
C ALA A 433 -1.67 -3.39 0.06
N ARG A 434 -2.44 -4.16 -0.72
CA ARG A 434 -2.42 -5.64 -0.63
C ARG A 434 -1.07 -6.23 -1.06
N VAL A 435 -0.47 -5.74 -2.15
CA VAL A 435 0.87 -6.18 -2.59
C VAL A 435 1.92 -5.84 -1.53
N GLN A 436 1.86 -4.64 -0.96
CA GLN A 436 2.78 -4.22 0.11
C GLN A 436 2.65 -5.10 1.35
N GLN A 437 1.41 -5.34 1.81
CA GLN A 437 1.16 -6.15 2.99
C GLN A 437 1.62 -7.59 2.80
N GLN A 438 1.26 -8.22 1.67
CA GLN A 438 1.68 -9.59 1.38
C GLN A 438 3.20 -9.67 1.16
N GLY A 439 3.82 -8.66 0.55
CA GLY A 439 5.27 -8.59 0.37
C GLY A 439 6.01 -8.54 1.70
N CYS A 440 5.58 -7.67 2.63
CA CYS A 440 6.13 -7.63 3.98
C CYS A 440 5.97 -8.96 4.73
N LEU A 441 4.79 -9.58 4.65
CA LEU A 441 4.55 -10.88 5.27
C LEU A 441 5.47 -11.96 4.69
N ALA A 442 5.62 -12.02 3.37
CA ALA A 442 6.49 -12.97 2.69
C ALA A 442 7.96 -12.80 3.13
N LEU A 443 8.48 -11.56 3.15
CA LEU A 443 9.83 -11.27 3.60
C LEU A 443 10.03 -11.63 5.08
N CYS A 444 9.05 -11.30 5.93
CA CYS A 444 9.05 -11.66 7.35
C CYS A 444 9.20 -13.17 7.56
N ILE A 445 8.43 -13.98 6.82
CA ILE A 445 8.44 -15.44 6.93
C ILE A 445 9.70 -16.05 6.32
N VAL A 446 10.08 -15.67 5.10
CA VAL A 446 11.24 -16.25 4.42
C VAL A 446 12.52 -15.97 5.20
N CYS A 447 12.62 -14.81 5.85
CA CYS A 447 13.84 -14.39 6.55
C CYS A 447 13.88 -14.76 8.03
N CYS A 448 12.82 -15.33 8.59
CA CYS A 448 12.87 -15.72 10.00
C CYS A 448 13.89 -16.86 10.24
N GLY A 449 14.57 -16.77 11.37
CA GLY A 449 15.70 -17.61 11.76
C GLY A 449 16.89 -16.77 12.24
N THR A 450 17.48 -17.15 13.38
CA THR A 450 18.65 -16.48 13.96
C THR A 450 19.96 -17.21 13.69
N ASP A 451 19.90 -18.31 12.94
CA ASP A 451 21.06 -19.07 12.48
C ASP A 451 21.76 -18.37 11.31
N ALA A 452 22.93 -18.89 10.90
CA ALA A 452 23.70 -18.30 9.81
C ALA A 452 22.90 -18.24 8.49
N ALA A 453 22.05 -19.23 8.21
CA ALA A 453 21.20 -19.25 7.03
C ALA A 453 20.11 -18.16 7.09
N GLY A 454 19.43 -17.98 8.22
CA GLY A 454 18.47 -16.89 8.44
C GLY A 454 19.12 -15.51 8.29
N LEU A 455 20.30 -15.31 8.88
CA LEU A 455 21.04 -14.05 8.76
C LEU A 455 21.51 -13.79 7.32
N ALA A 456 21.89 -14.81 6.57
CA ALA A 456 22.21 -14.68 5.14
C ALA A 456 20.99 -14.29 4.31
N ARG A 457 19.80 -14.85 4.61
CA ARG A 457 18.54 -14.43 3.97
C ARG A 457 18.21 -12.97 4.28
N SER A 458 18.34 -12.56 5.54
CA SER A 458 18.18 -11.15 5.96
C SER A 458 19.17 -10.22 5.27
N GLN A 459 20.40 -10.67 5.00
CA GLN A 459 21.35 -9.89 4.19
C GLN A 459 20.89 -9.71 2.75
N ARG A 460 20.36 -10.77 2.12
CA ARG A 460 19.81 -10.67 0.76
C ARG A 460 18.63 -9.72 0.66
N VAL A 461 17.77 -9.64 1.67
CA VAL A 461 16.69 -8.62 1.72
C VAL A 461 17.28 -7.21 1.68
N ALA A 462 18.34 -6.96 2.44
CA ALA A 462 19.02 -5.68 2.40
C ALA A 462 19.60 -5.44 0.99
N ASP A 463 20.35 -6.38 0.44
CA ASP A 463 21.00 -6.23 -0.87
C ASP A 463 19.99 -5.98 -2.00
N ALA A 464 18.79 -6.57 -1.92
CA ALA A 464 17.69 -6.35 -2.86
C ALA A 464 16.96 -4.99 -2.71
N GLY A 465 17.32 -4.16 -1.71
CA GLY A 465 16.64 -2.89 -1.47
C GLY A 465 15.26 -3.02 -0.83
N ALA A 466 14.95 -4.16 -0.21
CA ALA A 466 13.65 -4.38 0.40
C ALA A 466 13.48 -3.67 1.76
N ILE A 467 14.56 -3.31 2.45
CA ILE A 467 14.45 -2.50 3.69
C ILE A 467 13.82 -1.14 3.35
N GLU A 468 14.33 -0.44 2.33
CA GLU A 468 13.76 0.82 1.87
C GLU A 468 12.32 0.66 1.38
N ALA A 469 12.02 -0.42 0.65
CA ALA A 469 10.66 -0.70 0.18
C ALA A 469 9.67 -0.92 1.33
N ILE A 470 10.05 -1.68 2.38
CA ILE A 470 9.21 -1.88 3.57
C ILE A 470 8.93 -0.55 4.26
N VAL A 471 9.95 0.29 4.46
CA VAL A 471 9.77 1.60 5.13
C VAL A 471 8.88 2.53 4.31
N ALA A 472 9.11 2.61 2.99
CA ALA A 472 8.27 3.40 2.09
C ALA A 472 6.82 2.92 2.10
N ALA A 473 6.59 1.61 2.14
CA ALA A 473 5.26 1.02 2.21
C ALA A 473 4.56 1.35 3.53
N MET A 474 5.26 1.29 4.66
CA MET A 474 4.72 1.71 5.96
C MET A 474 4.33 3.20 5.95
N GLN A 475 5.13 4.06 5.33
CA GLN A 475 4.84 5.50 5.22
C GLN A 475 3.64 5.77 4.30
N ALA A 476 3.58 5.12 3.13
CA ALA A 476 2.50 5.31 2.15
C ALA A 476 1.14 4.80 2.68
N HIS A 477 1.15 3.73 3.48
CA HIS A 477 -0.06 3.06 3.99
C HIS A 477 -0.17 3.18 5.51
N SER A 478 0.15 4.36 6.06
CA SER A 478 0.22 4.64 7.50
C SER A 478 -1.08 4.34 8.26
N LEU A 479 -2.24 4.42 7.59
CA LEU A 479 -3.56 4.16 8.17
C LEU A 479 -4.03 2.70 8.01
N VAL A 480 -3.27 1.83 7.35
CA VAL A 480 -3.64 0.42 7.17
C VAL A 480 -2.95 -0.42 8.25
N ALA A 481 -3.70 -0.78 9.30
CA ALA A 481 -3.16 -1.50 10.46
C ALA A 481 -2.42 -2.79 10.09
N GLY A 482 -2.98 -3.59 9.16
CA GLY A 482 -2.34 -4.82 8.68
C GLY A 482 -0.99 -4.57 8.01
N MET A 483 -0.86 -3.48 7.26
CA MET A 483 0.41 -3.10 6.63
C MET A 483 1.45 -2.65 7.67
N GLN A 484 1.03 -1.87 8.67
CA GLN A 484 1.92 -1.44 9.76
C GLN A 484 2.43 -2.63 10.59
N GLU A 485 1.53 -3.56 10.92
CA GLU A 485 1.89 -4.77 11.64
C GLU A 485 2.94 -5.59 10.87
N GLN A 486 2.67 -5.91 9.60
CA GLN A 486 3.58 -6.73 8.80
C GLN A 486 4.89 -6.01 8.48
N GLY A 487 4.85 -4.69 8.24
CA GLY A 487 6.04 -3.88 8.03
C GLY A 487 6.97 -3.87 9.25
N CYS A 488 6.41 -3.65 10.44
CA CYS A 488 7.15 -3.71 11.70
C CYS A 488 7.77 -5.10 11.93
N ALA A 489 6.99 -6.17 11.74
CA ALA A 489 7.47 -7.55 11.91
C ALA A 489 8.60 -7.89 10.92
N ALA A 490 8.46 -7.49 9.65
CA ALA A 490 9.48 -7.68 8.63
C ALA A 490 10.78 -6.93 8.98
N LEU A 491 10.69 -5.66 9.39
CA LEU A 491 11.85 -4.88 9.82
C LEU A 491 12.58 -5.51 11.00
N ALA A 492 11.84 -6.01 12.00
CA ALA A 492 12.41 -6.68 13.15
C ALA A 492 13.23 -7.93 12.74
N ASN A 493 12.70 -8.76 11.86
CA ASN A 493 13.40 -9.97 11.40
C ASN A 493 14.63 -9.64 10.55
N VAL A 494 14.49 -8.73 9.58
CA VAL A 494 15.57 -8.37 8.65
C VAL A 494 16.73 -7.66 9.36
N CYS A 495 16.41 -6.84 10.37
CA CYS A 495 17.43 -6.11 11.14
C CYS A 495 18.04 -6.92 12.29
N SER A 496 17.70 -8.20 12.42
CA SER A 496 18.28 -9.08 13.45
C SER A 496 19.78 -9.35 13.21
N GLY A 497 20.46 -9.83 14.25
CA GLY A 497 21.91 -10.12 14.25
C GLY A 497 22.75 -9.05 14.96
N THR A 498 23.82 -9.46 15.63
CA THR A 498 24.73 -8.58 16.39
C THR A 498 26.09 -8.40 15.70
N ASP A 499 26.33 -9.13 14.61
CA ASP A 499 27.52 -9.07 13.78
C ASP A 499 27.60 -7.76 12.96
N ALA A 500 28.69 -7.59 12.20
CA ALA A 500 28.90 -6.39 11.40
C ALA A 500 27.79 -6.19 10.35
N ALA A 501 27.34 -7.28 9.71
CA ALA A 501 26.25 -7.26 8.74
C ALA A 501 24.93 -6.83 9.40
N GLY A 502 24.57 -7.39 10.56
CA GLY A 502 23.40 -6.97 11.33
C GLY A 502 23.45 -5.51 11.77
N ARG A 503 24.61 -5.02 12.19
CA ARG A 503 24.79 -3.57 12.49
C ARG A 503 24.60 -2.69 11.26
N ALA A 504 25.13 -3.11 10.10
CA ALA A 504 24.94 -2.40 8.84
C ALA A 504 23.46 -2.36 8.40
N ARG A 505 22.74 -3.48 8.52
CA ARG A 505 21.29 -3.55 8.21
C ARG A 505 20.48 -2.61 9.10
N LYS A 506 20.73 -2.58 10.42
CA LYS A 506 20.08 -1.62 11.34
C LYS A 506 20.39 -0.17 10.97
N GLN A 507 21.63 0.12 10.56
CA GLN A 507 22.00 1.46 10.14
C GLN A 507 21.30 1.86 8.84
N ARG A 508 21.17 0.94 7.90
CA ARG A 508 20.43 1.12 6.65
C ARG A 508 18.94 1.37 6.90
N ALA A 509 18.31 0.57 7.76
CA ALA A 509 16.91 0.78 8.16
C ALA A 509 16.70 2.16 8.81
N ALA A 510 17.61 2.56 9.71
CA ALA A 510 17.58 3.91 10.27
C ALA A 510 17.76 4.96 9.17
N GLY A 511 18.72 4.81 8.24
CA GLY A 511 18.91 5.72 7.11
C GLY A 511 17.67 5.88 6.22
N ALA A 512 16.90 4.81 6.04
CA ALA A 512 15.64 4.81 5.29
C ALA A 512 14.46 5.46 6.03
N GLY A 513 14.60 5.79 7.31
CA GLY A 513 13.52 6.38 8.12
C GLY A 513 12.62 5.37 8.85
N ALA A 514 13.13 4.15 9.10
CA ALA A 514 12.35 3.10 9.78
C ALA A 514 11.89 3.50 11.19
N ILE A 515 12.71 4.25 11.92
CA ILE A 515 12.40 4.65 13.31
C ILE A 515 11.18 5.58 13.33
N GLU A 516 11.18 6.57 12.45
CA GLU A 516 10.10 7.56 12.30
C GLU A 516 8.83 6.88 11.78
N ALA A 517 8.94 5.96 10.82
CA ALA A 517 7.81 5.20 10.31
C ALA A 517 7.16 4.32 11.40
N VAL A 518 7.97 3.62 12.20
CA VAL A 518 7.45 2.80 13.31
C VAL A 518 6.84 3.68 14.40
N ALA A 519 7.46 4.83 14.74
CA ALA A 519 6.88 5.78 15.70
C ALA A 519 5.50 6.27 15.26
N ALA A 520 5.36 6.65 13.98
CA ALA A 520 4.09 7.05 13.39
C ALA A 520 3.06 5.91 13.41
N ALA A 521 3.47 4.67 13.17
CA ALA A 521 2.60 3.49 13.26
C ALA A 521 2.03 3.28 14.68
N LEU A 522 2.88 3.39 15.71
CA LEU A 522 2.46 3.30 17.11
C LEU A 522 1.44 4.39 17.46
N GLN A 523 1.68 5.62 16.98
CA GLN A 523 0.80 6.77 17.24
C GLN A 523 -0.52 6.72 16.46
N ALA A 524 -0.52 6.21 15.23
CA ALA A 524 -1.70 6.13 14.38
C ALA A 524 -2.64 4.98 14.76
N HIS A 525 -2.12 3.90 15.36
CA HIS A 525 -2.89 2.69 15.69
C HIS A 525 -2.89 2.33 17.18
N PRO A 526 -3.18 3.27 18.11
CA PRO A 526 -3.03 3.05 19.55
C PRO A 526 -3.90 1.91 20.09
N GLN A 527 -5.00 1.57 19.41
CA GLN A 527 -5.94 0.52 19.82
C GLN A 527 -5.63 -0.86 19.23
N VAL A 528 -4.68 -0.96 18.28
CA VAL A 528 -4.37 -2.23 17.63
C VAL A 528 -3.17 -2.89 18.31
N ALA A 529 -3.44 -3.76 19.28
CA ALA A 529 -2.41 -4.42 20.10
C ALA A 529 -1.26 -5.06 19.28
N ARG A 530 -1.58 -5.72 18.15
CA ARG A 530 -0.56 -6.33 17.29
C ARG A 530 0.38 -5.30 16.65
N VAL A 531 -0.13 -4.14 16.21
CA VAL A 531 0.72 -3.06 15.66
C VAL A 531 1.62 -2.50 16.76
N GLN A 532 1.08 -2.32 17.96
CA GLN A 532 1.86 -1.86 19.12
C GLN A 532 2.99 -2.82 19.47
N GLU A 533 2.68 -4.12 19.56
CA GLU A 533 3.65 -5.16 19.88
C GLU A 533 4.77 -5.26 18.83
N GLN A 534 4.39 -5.36 17.55
CA GLN A 534 5.36 -5.47 16.47
C GLN A 534 6.19 -4.19 16.30
N GLY A 535 5.60 -3.01 16.51
CA GLY A 535 6.33 -1.75 16.49
C GLY A 535 7.34 -1.63 17.63
N CYS A 536 6.97 -2.04 18.85
CA CYS A 536 7.93 -2.11 19.97
C CYS A 536 9.06 -3.10 19.68
N LEU A 537 8.75 -4.27 19.11
CA LEU A 537 9.74 -5.25 18.69
C LEU A 537 10.70 -4.68 17.64
N ALA A 538 10.18 -3.99 16.62
CA ALA A 538 10.99 -3.36 15.58
C ALA A 538 11.95 -2.31 16.16
N LEU A 539 11.46 -1.43 17.04
CA LEU A 539 12.31 -0.43 17.70
C LEU A 539 13.38 -1.08 18.60
N ARG A 540 13.01 -2.13 19.35
CA ARG A 540 13.95 -2.91 20.16
C ARG A 540 15.12 -3.43 19.32
N ILE A 541 14.84 -4.01 18.16
CA ILE A 541 15.86 -4.63 17.29
C ILE A 541 16.67 -3.59 16.53
N VAL A 542 16.02 -2.60 15.90
CA VAL A 542 16.71 -1.56 15.13
C VAL A 542 17.65 -0.74 16.02
N CYS A 543 17.24 -0.46 17.26
CA CYS A 543 18.01 0.40 18.18
C CYS A 543 18.96 -0.37 19.10
N CYS A 544 19.06 -1.69 19.01
CA CYS A 544 20.01 -2.41 19.85
C CYS A 544 21.48 -2.07 19.47
N GLY A 545 22.32 -2.00 20.50
CA GLY A 545 23.73 -1.61 20.39
C GLY A 545 24.07 -0.44 21.33
N THR A 546 25.26 -0.50 21.93
CA THR A 546 25.79 0.54 22.83
C THR A 546 26.91 1.35 22.18
N ASP A 547 27.19 1.12 20.90
CA ASP A 547 28.12 1.92 20.11
C ASP A 547 27.50 3.27 19.73
N ALA A 548 28.32 4.19 19.21
CA ALA A 548 27.87 5.53 18.84
C ALA A 548 26.69 5.51 17.84
N ALA A 549 26.69 4.55 16.90
CA ALA A 549 25.60 4.37 15.95
C ALA A 549 24.30 3.90 16.64
N GLY A 550 24.40 2.94 17.57
CA GLY A 550 23.28 2.50 18.41
C GLY A 550 22.69 3.64 19.23
N LEU A 551 23.53 4.43 19.90
CA LEU A 551 23.10 5.58 20.68
C LEU A 551 22.47 6.69 19.82
N ALA A 552 22.99 6.92 18.60
CA ALA A 552 22.38 7.86 17.65
C ALA A 552 20.98 7.38 17.21
N ARG A 553 20.79 6.06 16.99
CA ARG A 553 19.46 5.49 16.72
C ARG A 553 18.52 5.67 17.92
N SER A 554 18.99 5.39 19.14
CA SER A 554 18.22 5.64 20.36
C SER A 554 17.81 7.10 20.52
N GLN A 555 18.67 8.05 20.12
CA GLN A 555 18.31 9.47 20.11
C GLN A 555 17.18 9.76 19.10
N ARG A 556 17.24 9.20 17.90
CA ARG A 556 16.16 9.35 16.90
C ARG A 556 14.82 8.80 17.38
N VAL A 557 14.82 7.71 18.15
CA VAL A 557 13.57 7.20 18.78
C VAL A 557 12.96 8.25 19.70
N ALA A 558 13.80 8.90 20.51
CA ALA A 558 13.33 10.00 21.36
C ALA A 558 12.81 11.15 20.50
N ASP A 559 13.58 11.63 19.53
CA ASP A 559 13.21 12.77 18.69
C ASP A 559 11.89 12.54 17.91
N ALA A 560 11.63 11.30 17.49
CA ALA A 560 10.39 10.89 16.83
C ALA A 560 9.17 10.76 17.77
N GLY A 561 9.33 10.95 19.08
CA GLY A 561 8.22 10.80 20.04
C GLY A 561 7.81 9.35 20.31
N ALA A 562 8.68 8.38 20.00
CA ALA A 562 8.37 6.97 20.20
C ALA A 562 8.48 6.53 21.67
N ILE A 563 9.23 7.24 22.53
CA ILE A 563 9.28 6.93 23.97
C ILE A 563 7.88 7.06 24.58
N GLU A 564 7.22 8.20 24.36
CA GLU A 564 5.85 8.44 24.82
C GLU A 564 4.88 7.44 24.22
N ALA A 565 5.01 7.14 22.92
CA ALA A 565 4.14 6.18 22.24
C ALA A 565 4.26 4.77 22.83
N ILE A 566 5.48 4.30 23.13
CA ILE A 566 5.70 2.98 23.75
C ILE A 566 5.08 2.93 25.16
N VAL A 567 5.28 3.98 25.97
CA VAL A 567 4.71 4.02 27.33
C VAL A 567 3.18 4.03 27.28
N ALA A 568 2.59 4.85 26.40
CA ALA A 568 1.14 4.89 26.20
C ALA A 568 0.60 3.53 25.73
N ALA A 569 1.31 2.84 24.83
CA ALA A 569 0.94 1.50 24.36
C ALA A 569 0.95 0.47 25.48
N MET A 570 1.99 0.48 26.32
CA MET A 570 2.10 -0.40 27.48
C MET A 570 0.95 -0.17 28.48
N GLN A 571 0.56 1.09 28.70
CA GLN A 571 -0.56 1.44 29.58
C GLN A 571 -1.92 1.02 28.98
N ALA A 572 -2.14 1.27 27.69
CA ALA A 572 -3.40 0.97 27.01
C ALA A 572 -3.67 -0.55 26.89
N HIS A 573 -2.62 -1.36 26.74
CA HIS A 573 -2.70 -2.80 26.49
C HIS A 573 -2.03 -3.62 27.60
N LEU A 574 -2.38 -3.29 28.85
CA LEU A 574 -1.77 -3.89 30.04
C LEU A 574 -1.80 -5.42 30.05
N LEU A 575 -2.85 -6.03 29.50
CA LEU A 575 -3.04 -7.50 29.51
C LEU A 575 -2.33 -8.24 28.36
N VAL A 576 -1.66 -7.53 27.45
CA VAL A 576 -0.96 -8.14 26.31
C VAL A 576 0.50 -8.39 26.69
N ALA A 577 0.81 -9.57 27.21
CA ALA A 577 2.14 -9.92 27.73
C ALA A 577 3.28 -9.69 26.73
N GLY A 578 3.08 -10.05 25.45
CA GLY A 578 4.06 -9.85 24.39
C GLY A 578 4.44 -8.37 24.22
N LEU A 579 3.44 -7.49 24.14
CA LEU A 579 3.66 -6.04 24.09
C LEU A 579 4.38 -5.52 25.33
N GLN A 580 4.02 -5.99 26.53
CA GLN A 580 4.71 -5.55 27.76
C GLN A 580 6.20 -5.93 27.75
N GLU A 581 6.53 -7.15 27.32
CA GLU A 581 7.91 -7.59 27.17
C GLU A 581 8.67 -6.70 26.16
N GLN A 582 8.09 -6.51 24.97
CA GLN A 582 8.74 -5.77 23.90
C GLN A 582 8.87 -4.28 24.23
N GLY A 583 7.85 -3.67 24.85
CA GLY A 583 7.87 -2.29 25.30
C GLY A 583 8.96 -2.04 26.35
N CYS A 584 9.04 -2.90 27.38
CA CYS A 584 10.10 -2.81 28.39
C CYS A 584 11.49 -2.92 27.77
N ALA A 585 11.69 -3.92 26.90
CA ALA A 585 12.98 -4.15 26.26
C ALA A 585 13.38 -3.03 25.28
N ALA A 586 12.41 -2.46 24.54
CA ALA A 586 12.65 -1.32 23.66
C ALA A 586 13.07 -0.09 24.47
N LEU A 587 12.32 0.26 25.53
CA LEU A 587 12.66 1.39 26.41
C LEU A 587 14.02 1.19 27.09
N ALA A 588 14.36 -0.03 27.51
CA ALA A 588 15.66 -0.32 28.12
C ALA A 588 16.83 -0.08 27.14
N ASN A 589 16.64 -0.42 25.86
CA ASN A 589 17.65 -0.15 24.83
C ASN A 589 17.74 1.35 24.52
N VAL A 590 16.61 2.04 24.38
CA VAL A 590 16.53 3.47 24.03
C VAL A 590 17.08 4.35 25.14
N CYS A 591 16.80 4.03 26.41
CA CYS A 591 17.25 4.77 27.58
C CYS A 591 18.68 4.38 28.03
N SER A 592 19.38 3.56 27.25
CA SER A 592 20.77 3.24 27.52
C SER A 592 21.70 4.43 27.25
N GLY A 593 22.88 4.39 27.84
CA GLY A 593 23.88 5.47 27.80
C GLY A 593 23.97 6.23 29.12
N THR A 594 25.20 6.61 29.48
CA THR A 594 25.52 7.38 30.69
C THR A 594 25.82 8.85 30.38
N ASP A 595 25.81 9.24 29.12
CA ASP A 595 26.04 10.61 28.65
C ASP A 595 24.81 11.51 28.89
N ALA A 596 24.94 12.80 28.57
CA ALA A 596 23.86 13.77 28.76
C ALA A 596 22.60 13.40 27.96
N ALA A 597 22.77 12.89 26.74
CA ALA A 597 21.67 12.44 25.90
C ALA A 597 20.95 11.22 26.51
N GLY A 598 21.69 10.21 27.00
CA GLY A 598 21.14 9.07 27.72
C GLY A 598 20.35 9.48 28.96
N ARG A 599 20.88 10.40 29.77
CA ARG A 599 20.16 10.95 30.94
C ARG A 599 18.88 11.69 30.54
N ALA A 600 18.93 12.49 29.47
CA ALA A 600 17.73 13.17 28.96
C ALA A 600 16.65 12.18 28.48
N ARG A 601 17.04 11.09 27.81
CA ARG A 601 16.11 10.02 27.40
C ARG A 601 15.48 9.32 28.61
N LYS A 602 16.26 9.01 29.65
CA LYS A 602 15.72 8.45 30.91
C LYS A 602 14.72 9.40 31.58
N GLN A 603 15.06 10.68 31.69
CA GLN A 603 14.17 11.68 32.27
C GLN A 603 12.88 11.83 31.47
N ARG A 604 12.97 11.76 30.14
CA ARG A 604 11.80 11.78 29.25
C ARG A 604 10.91 10.55 29.43
N ALA A 605 11.50 9.35 29.51
CA ALA A 605 10.75 8.13 29.79
C ALA A 605 10.07 8.18 31.16
N ALA A 606 10.76 8.66 32.20
CA ALA A 606 10.16 8.87 33.51
C ALA A 606 9.01 9.88 33.47
N GLY A 607 9.19 11.02 32.78
CA GLY A 607 8.14 12.03 32.61
C GLY A 607 6.92 11.54 31.82
N ALA A 608 7.09 10.56 30.94
CA ALA A 608 6.00 9.89 30.23
C ALA A 608 5.25 8.85 31.07
N GLY A 609 5.72 8.53 32.28
CA GLY A 609 5.11 7.52 33.16
C GLY A 609 5.63 6.09 32.95
N ALA A 610 6.87 5.92 32.47
CA ALA A 610 7.44 4.61 32.22
C ALA A 610 7.61 3.77 33.50
N ILE A 611 7.87 4.41 34.65
CA ILE A 611 8.09 3.73 35.94
C ILE A 611 6.79 3.08 36.43
N GLU A 612 5.68 3.81 36.32
CA GLU A 612 4.35 3.33 36.66
C GLU A 612 3.90 2.25 35.67
N ALA A 613 4.15 2.46 34.38
CA ALA A 613 3.80 1.50 33.33
C ALA A 613 4.51 0.16 33.52
N VAL A 614 5.83 0.16 33.80
CA VAL A 614 6.59 -1.09 34.02
C VAL A 614 6.19 -1.78 35.32
N ALA A 615 5.90 -1.02 36.39
CA ALA A 615 5.41 -1.60 37.63
C ALA A 615 4.04 -2.28 37.44
N ALA A 616 3.11 -1.61 36.73
CA ALA A 616 1.81 -2.18 36.39
C ALA A 616 1.95 -3.42 35.52
N ALA A 617 2.82 -3.39 34.50
CA ALA A 617 3.08 -4.54 33.62
C ALA A 617 3.60 -5.76 34.40
N MET A 618 4.58 -5.56 35.29
CA MET A 618 5.10 -6.62 36.15
C MET A 618 4.04 -7.16 37.12
N GLN A 619 3.17 -6.30 37.65
CA GLN A 619 2.07 -6.73 38.53
C GLN A 619 0.97 -7.51 37.79
N ALA A 620 0.63 -7.10 36.56
CA ALA A 620 -0.38 -7.76 35.73
C ALA A 620 0.08 -9.13 35.21
N HIS A 621 1.39 -9.33 35.05
CA HIS A 621 1.98 -10.56 34.49
C HIS A 621 3.00 -11.23 35.43
N PRO A 622 2.63 -11.62 36.65
CA PRO A 622 3.57 -12.13 37.66
C PRO A 622 4.22 -13.46 37.26
N GLN A 623 3.55 -14.25 36.41
CA GLN A 623 4.00 -15.56 35.96
C GLN A 623 4.78 -15.52 34.64
N VAL A 624 4.84 -14.36 33.94
CA VAL A 624 5.52 -14.25 32.65
C VAL A 624 6.97 -13.81 32.88
N ALA A 625 7.88 -14.78 32.94
CA ALA A 625 9.29 -14.54 33.27
C ALA A 625 9.97 -13.49 32.38
N SER A 626 9.64 -13.44 31.08
CA SER A 626 10.22 -12.45 30.16
C SER A 626 9.79 -11.02 30.48
N VAL A 627 8.51 -10.80 30.84
CA VAL A 627 8.00 -9.50 31.29
C VAL A 627 8.67 -9.09 32.60
N GLN A 628 8.81 -10.01 33.57
CA GLN A 628 9.51 -9.71 34.82
C GLN A 628 10.97 -9.32 34.59
N ALA A 629 11.70 -10.07 33.76
CA ALA A 629 13.11 -9.82 33.50
C ALA A 629 13.35 -8.49 32.77
N GLN A 630 12.59 -8.21 31.70
CA GLN A 630 12.72 -6.95 30.97
C GLN A 630 12.20 -5.76 31.78
N GLY A 631 11.13 -5.95 32.54
CA GLY A 631 10.58 -4.94 33.42
C GLY A 631 11.56 -4.54 34.53
N GLN A 632 12.16 -5.51 35.20
CA GLN A 632 13.18 -5.24 36.22
C GLN A 632 14.40 -4.52 35.63
N ARG A 633 14.89 -4.97 34.48
CA ARG A 633 16.00 -4.32 33.76
C ARG A 633 15.69 -2.85 33.44
N LEU A 634 14.46 -2.53 33.02
CA LEU A 634 14.06 -1.15 32.77
C LEU A 634 13.94 -0.34 34.06
N ARG A 635 13.38 -0.92 35.13
CA ARG A 635 13.29 -0.26 36.45
C ARG A 635 14.67 0.12 36.98
N ASP A 636 15.62 -0.81 36.94
CA ASP A 636 16.99 -0.56 37.40
C ASP A 636 17.71 0.51 36.58
N LEU A 637 17.36 0.63 35.29
CA LEU A 637 17.93 1.63 34.39
C LEU A 637 17.38 3.05 34.63
N LEU A 638 16.11 3.15 35.05
CA LEU A 638 15.40 4.42 35.27
C LEU A 638 15.50 4.93 36.72
N ALA A 639 15.88 4.07 37.67
CA ALA A 639 16.32 4.47 39.01
C ALA A 639 17.63 5.27 38.94
#